data_AF-R5EGY6-F1
#
_entry.id   AF-R5EGY6-F1
#
_cell.length_a   1.000
_cell.length_b   1.000
_cell.length_c   1.000
_cell.angle_alpha   90.00
_cell.angle_beta   90.00
_cell.angle_gamma   90.00
#
_symmetry.space_group_name_H-M   'P 1'
#
loop_
_entity.id
_entity.type
_entity.pdbx_description
1 polymer ?
#
loop_
_entity_poly.entity_id
_entity_poly.type
_entity_poly.pdbx_seq_one_letter_code
_entity_poly.pdbx_strand_id
1 'polypeptide(L)'
;MILGITGGTGCGKTTLLNVLKERGAVVLDCDAIYHELLTRDASLLAAIEERFPGTVEDGVLQRKKLGNLVFSDKNALLDLNRITHAAVKREVLRRLGEKPALAAIDAIALFEGGLAGLCDVTVAVTAPVEDRVRRLMRRDGIPEDYARRRIAAQPEESWFREKCGFVLENTGSSSEFREKCLAFLRGIGIMDAASERRKSLQCTVHPTGTLGTYTFVVVCSRHDGKWLLSRHRERDTWETQGGHIEPGETPMQAARRELYEESGVRDAELYPVCDYRGFDSQSSANGMVFFAAVRRLEPLPESEIGEVRLFSALPENLTYPKVTPRLMAEAERNIGGCNMTTEELRNSLLASPKNGYTRLTDAQRDEMEGYAQRYMAFMSECKTEREATAWAVREAEKLGYKPFAPGMEAKPGDKIYYNNRNKSIALAVVGTKSLGEGANICAAHVDSPRLDIKPNPLYEDSEISYLKTHYYGGIKKYQWTTIPLALHGVVYRADGAVVTVTIGEDEGDPILMVSDLLPHLAADQMQKPAGKVIEGEQLNVILGSEPLEGDGSDLVKLHIMKLLNEKYGLVESDFLSAELTVVPAGRCREAGLDRSLLSSYGHDDRVCAYAELEALFSLDMPEKTAVCILADKEEIGSVGISGMQSHYFEHFMEGLCDAQGVKLSDCFANSFCLSADVSNAFDPNWPETCDKRNNSQLNYGVAICKYTGSRGKGGASDASAEAMGHVRSTLDKAGVIWQIATLGKVDQGGGGTVAAYMANRNIVTVDAGVPVLSMHAPLELVSKLDCYETMLACKAIYLA
;
A
#
# COMPACT_ATOMS: atom_id res chain seq x y z
N MET A 1 -0.23 34.87 40.95
CA MET A 1 -1.53 34.23 41.27
C MET A 1 -1.42 33.56 42.64
N ILE A 2 -2.39 33.77 43.53
CA ILE A 2 -2.40 33.22 44.89
C ILE A 2 -3.57 32.26 45.04
N LEU A 3 -3.29 31.00 45.38
CA LEU A 3 -4.30 29.97 45.60
C LEU A 3 -4.52 29.76 47.10
N GLY A 4 -5.76 29.90 47.57
CA GLY A 4 -6.16 29.52 48.92
C GLY A 4 -6.63 28.08 48.94
N ILE A 5 -5.92 27.21 49.64
CA ILE A 5 -6.23 25.78 49.72
C ILE A 5 -6.78 25.47 51.10
N THR A 6 -7.92 24.80 51.13
CA THR A 6 -8.54 24.33 52.38
C THR A 6 -9.15 22.95 52.19
N GLY A 7 -9.64 22.36 53.28
CA GLY A 7 -10.28 21.05 53.26
C GLY A 7 -10.01 20.25 54.53
N GLY A 8 -10.83 19.22 54.73
CA GLY A 8 -10.77 18.38 55.93
C GLY A 8 -9.42 17.66 56.12
N THR A 9 -9.14 17.24 57.34
CA THR A 9 -7.93 16.43 57.60
C THR A 9 -8.02 15.09 56.86
N GLY A 10 -6.90 14.63 56.28
CA GLY A 10 -6.84 13.38 55.50
C GLY A 10 -7.35 13.44 54.05
N CYS A 11 -7.75 14.61 53.51
CA CYS A 11 -8.32 14.71 52.15
C CYS A 11 -7.28 14.75 51.01
N GLY A 12 -5.99 15.01 51.30
CA GLY A 12 -4.92 15.02 50.28
C GLY A 12 -4.46 16.40 49.80
N LYS A 13 -4.67 17.48 50.58
CA LYS A 13 -4.14 18.83 50.29
C LYS A 13 -2.65 18.84 49.93
N THR A 14 -1.84 18.06 50.64
CA THR A 14 -0.40 17.94 50.42
C THR A 14 -0.06 17.55 48.98
N THR A 15 -0.89 16.75 48.32
CA THR A 15 -0.67 16.38 46.90
C THR A 15 -0.78 17.61 45.99
N LEU A 16 -1.83 18.43 46.14
CA LEU A 16 -1.98 19.66 45.37
C LEU A 16 -0.86 20.66 45.67
N LEU A 17 -0.47 20.79 46.95
CA LEU A 17 0.63 21.67 47.37
C LEU A 17 1.97 21.26 46.76
N ASN A 18 2.26 19.95 46.69
CA ASN A 18 3.47 19.43 46.04
C ASN A 18 3.48 19.72 44.55
N VAL A 19 2.35 19.50 43.85
CA VAL A 19 2.22 19.79 42.42
C VAL A 19 2.42 21.29 42.11
N LEU A 20 1.97 22.16 43.01
CA LEU A 20 2.20 23.61 42.94
C LEU A 20 3.67 23.97 43.23
N LYS A 21 4.28 23.33 44.23
CA LYS A 21 5.70 23.53 44.57
C LYS A 21 6.63 23.11 43.44
N GLU A 22 6.32 22.01 42.75
CA GLU A 22 6.99 21.56 41.51
C GLU A 22 6.92 22.62 40.39
N ARG A 23 5.95 23.54 40.44
CA ARG A 23 5.76 24.65 39.49
C ARG A 23 6.28 25.98 40.01
N GLY A 24 7.13 25.95 41.04
CA GLY A 24 7.74 27.14 41.63
C GLY A 24 6.82 27.94 42.53
N ALA A 25 5.69 27.39 42.98
CA ALA A 25 4.81 28.10 43.91
C ALA A 25 5.46 28.30 45.27
N VAL A 26 5.34 29.52 45.83
CA VAL A 26 5.64 29.78 47.24
C VAL A 26 4.50 29.21 48.08
N VAL A 27 4.77 28.17 48.87
CA VAL A 27 3.78 27.49 49.73
C VAL A 27 3.85 28.03 51.16
N LEU A 28 2.72 28.51 51.68
CA LEU A 28 2.55 29.05 53.03
C LEU A 28 1.58 28.18 53.82
N ASP A 29 2.10 27.35 54.72
CA ASP A 29 1.34 26.52 55.64
C ASP A 29 0.98 27.34 56.91
N CYS A 30 -0.30 27.66 57.08
CA CYS A 30 -0.76 28.51 58.17
C CYS A 30 -0.71 27.83 59.54
N ASP A 31 -0.80 26.50 59.60
CA ASP A 31 -0.68 25.75 60.86
C ASP A 31 0.78 25.77 61.33
N ALA A 32 1.73 25.60 60.40
CA ALA A 32 3.16 25.74 60.68
C ALA A 32 3.53 27.17 61.09
N ILE A 33 3.00 28.18 60.38
CA ILE A 33 3.20 29.60 60.73
C ILE A 33 2.66 29.90 62.13
N TYR A 34 1.45 29.43 62.46
CA TYR A 34 0.89 29.61 63.80
C TYR A 34 1.81 29.04 64.88
N HIS A 35 2.31 27.82 64.71
CA HIS A 35 3.22 27.20 65.67
C HIS A 35 4.56 27.94 65.81
N GLU A 36 5.07 28.52 64.73
CA GLU A 36 6.26 29.38 64.77
C GLU A 36 6.00 30.69 65.52
N LEU A 37 4.84 31.33 65.29
CA LEU A 37 4.49 32.57 65.97
C LEU A 37 4.34 32.39 67.48
N LEU A 38 3.87 31.23 67.94
CA LEU A 38 3.78 30.92 69.37
C LEU A 38 5.13 30.87 70.11
N THR A 39 6.26 30.82 69.39
CA THR A 39 7.60 30.87 69.99
C THR A 39 8.37 32.14 69.64
N ARG A 40 8.02 32.82 68.55
CA ARG A 40 8.81 33.95 68.01
C ARG A 40 8.10 35.30 68.08
N ASP A 41 6.77 35.33 68.22
CA ASP A 41 5.99 36.56 68.22
C ASP A 41 5.61 36.97 69.66
N ALA A 42 6.48 37.78 70.27
CA ALA A 42 6.24 38.35 71.59
C ALA A 42 4.94 39.17 71.66
N SER A 43 4.50 39.77 70.54
CA SER A 43 3.24 40.54 70.50
C SER A 43 2.02 39.63 70.55
N LEU A 44 2.08 38.46 69.90
CA LEU A 44 1.04 37.43 69.97
C LEU A 44 0.93 36.88 71.39
N LEU A 45 2.06 36.55 72.01
CA LEU A 45 2.10 36.04 73.39
C LEU A 45 1.57 37.06 74.39
N ALA A 46 1.93 38.34 74.23
CA ALA A 46 1.39 39.42 75.07
C ALA A 46 -0.14 39.57 74.91
N ALA A 47 -0.66 39.51 73.68
CA ALA A 47 -2.10 39.58 73.44
C ALA A 47 -2.86 38.37 74.00
N ILE A 48 -2.26 37.17 73.96
CA ILE A 48 -2.83 35.96 74.58
C ILE A 48 -2.81 36.10 76.11
N GLU A 49 -1.71 36.54 76.71
CA GLU A 49 -1.59 36.73 78.16
C GLU A 49 -2.52 37.83 78.70
N GLU A 50 -2.69 38.93 77.96
CA GLU A 50 -3.62 40.00 78.31
C GLU A 50 -5.07 39.49 78.37
N ARG A 51 -5.47 38.65 77.39
CA ARG A 51 -6.83 38.10 77.35
C ARG A 51 -7.02 36.89 78.27
N PHE A 52 -5.96 36.11 78.49
CA PHE A 52 -5.95 34.90 79.29
C PHE A 52 -4.77 34.91 80.29
N PRO A 53 -4.88 35.67 81.40
CA PRO A 53 -3.79 35.80 82.36
C PRO A 53 -3.35 34.46 82.95
N GLY A 54 -2.05 34.28 83.13
CA GLY A 54 -1.41 33.07 83.65
C GLY A 54 -1.24 31.95 82.63
N THR A 55 -1.39 32.25 81.33
CA THR A 55 -1.20 31.26 80.25
C THR A 55 0.15 31.34 79.58
N VAL A 56 0.92 32.40 79.80
CA VAL A 56 2.31 32.56 79.33
C VAL A 56 3.24 32.67 80.54
N GLU A 57 4.22 31.78 80.62
CA GLU A 57 5.25 31.78 81.68
C GLU A 57 6.63 31.84 81.02
N ASP A 58 7.49 32.77 81.46
CA ASP A 58 8.84 32.99 80.93
C ASP A 58 8.90 33.14 79.39
N GLY A 59 7.89 33.78 78.80
CA GLY A 59 7.78 33.95 77.35
C GLY A 59 7.37 32.69 76.58
N VAL A 60 6.88 31.65 77.27
CA VAL A 60 6.43 30.39 76.69
C VAL A 60 4.94 30.16 76.97
N LEU A 61 4.18 29.89 75.92
CA LEU A 61 2.75 29.58 76.04
C LEU A 61 2.52 28.21 76.71
N GLN A 62 1.84 28.22 77.84
CA GLN A 62 1.37 27.05 78.56
C GLN A 62 0.08 26.49 77.93
N ARG A 63 0.24 25.77 76.81
CA ARG A 63 -0.86 25.27 75.96
C ARG A 63 -1.96 24.51 76.72
N LYS A 64 -1.60 23.74 77.76
CA LYS A 64 -2.58 23.02 78.59
C LYS A 64 -3.45 23.97 79.43
N LYS A 65 -2.86 25.03 80.00
CA LYS A 65 -3.59 26.03 80.79
C LYS A 65 -4.54 26.82 79.89
N LEU A 66 -4.03 27.31 78.75
CA LEU A 66 -4.84 28.02 77.76
C LEU A 66 -5.98 27.14 77.24
N GLY A 67 -5.69 25.89 76.86
CA GLY A 67 -6.68 24.93 76.38
C GLY A 67 -7.85 24.73 77.35
N ASN A 68 -7.57 24.56 78.64
CA ASN A 68 -8.63 24.39 79.65
C ASN A 68 -9.55 25.61 79.76
N LEU A 69 -9.01 26.82 79.61
CA LEU A 69 -9.78 28.06 79.65
C LEU A 69 -10.64 28.26 78.40
N VAL A 70 -10.07 28.03 77.22
CA VAL A 70 -10.76 28.35 75.96
C VAL A 70 -11.70 27.25 75.48
N PHE A 71 -11.46 25.98 75.83
CA PHE A 71 -12.35 24.88 75.42
C PHE A 71 -13.57 24.72 76.34
N SER A 72 -13.60 25.39 77.49
CA SER A 72 -14.76 25.41 78.39
C SER A 72 -15.68 26.63 78.20
N ASP A 73 -15.23 27.67 77.46
CA ASP A 73 -15.99 28.88 77.16
C ASP A 73 -15.93 29.23 75.66
N LYS A 74 -17.09 29.22 75.01
CA LYS A 74 -17.23 29.53 73.58
C LYS A 74 -16.77 30.95 73.23
N ASN A 75 -17.00 31.93 74.12
CA ASN A 75 -16.56 33.31 73.90
C ASN A 75 -15.04 33.45 74.05
N ALA A 76 -14.45 32.73 75.01
CA ALA A 76 -13.01 32.63 75.15
C ALA A 76 -12.34 32.03 73.90
N LEU A 77 -12.93 30.98 73.31
CA LEU A 77 -12.42 30.40 72.06
C LEU A 77 -12.48 31.39 70.89
N LEU A 78 -13.57 32.15 70.77
CA LEU A 78 -13.72 33.18 69.75
C LEU A 78 -12.68 34.30 69.90
N ASP A 79 -12.41 34.72 71.12
CA ASP A 79 -11.39 35.73 71.41
C ASP A 79 -9.99 35.23 71.08
N LEU A 80 -9.66 33.98 71.42
CA LEU A 80 -8.39 33.37 71.05
C LEU A 80 -8.24 33.29 69.53
N ASN A 81 -9.24 32.78 68.82
CA ASN A 81 -9.22 32.68 67.35
C ASN A 81 -9.01 34.04 66.69
N ARG A 82 -9.66 35.09 67.20
CA ARG A 82 -9.48 36.46 66.68
C ARG A 82 -8.03 36.94 66.83
N ILE A 83 -7.41 36.70 67.97
CA ILE A 83 -6.01 37.07 68.25
C ILE A 83 -5.06 36.29 67.34
N THR A 84 -5.24 34.97 67.24
CA THR A 84 -4.34 34.09 66.48
C THR A 84 -4.49 34.31 64.97
N HIS A 85 -5.71 34.47 64.46
CA HIS A 85 -5.97 34.74 63.04
C HIS A 85 -5.33 36.07 62.60
N ALA A 86 -5.40 37.12 63.42
CA ALA A 86 -4.79 38.41 63.11
C ALA A 86 -3.25 38.30 62.99
N ALA A 87 -2.61 37.56 63.90
CA ALA A 87 -1.16 37.35 63.87
C ALA A 87 -0.72 36.50 62.66
N VAL A 88 -1.43 35.40 62.37
CA VAL A 88 -1.14 34.55 61.20
C VAL A 88 -1.32 35.33 59.90
N LYS A 89 -2.41 36.11 59.78
CA LYS A 89 -2.65 36.94 58.59
C LYS A 89 -1.55 37.98 58.36
N ARG A 90 -1.07 38.63 59.43
CA ARG A 90 0.05 39.56 59.36
C ARG A 90 1.32 38.88 58.85
N GLU A 91 1.63 37.68 59.34
CA GLU A 91 2.81 36.94 58.93
C GLU A 91 2.71 36.39 57.50
N VAL A 92 1.53 35.95 57.07
CA VAL A 92 1.27 35.56 55.68
C VAL A 92 1.50 36.73 54.73
N LEU A 93 0.98 37.92 55.05
CA LEU A 93 1.21 39.14 54.26
C LEU A 93 2.71 39.48 54.18
N ARG A 94 3.43 39.36 55.30
CA ARG A 94 4.88 39.60 55.33
C ARG A 94 5.65 38.62 54.44
N ARG A 95 5.30 37.34 54.46
CA ARG A 95 5.96 36.29 53.64
C ARG A 95 5.59 36.35 52.16
N LEU A 96 4.41 36.85 51.83
CA LEU A 96 4.01 37.09 50.44
C LEU A 96 4.79 38.26 49.82
N GLY A 97 5.24 39.25 50.61
CA GLY A 97 6.08 40.35 50.12
C GLY A 97 5.47 41.08 48.91
N GLU A 98 6.29 41.32 47.88
CA GLU A 98 5.80 41.68 46.53
C GLU A 98 5.15 40.45 45.89
N LYS A 99 3.89 40.59 45.43
CA LYS A 99 3.01 39.48 45.00
C LYS A 99 3.75 38.48 44.08
N PRO A 100 4.04 37.24 44.55
CA PRO A 100 4.78 36.28 43.74
C PRO A 100 4.00 35.84 42.51
N ALA A 101 4.72 35.41 41.47
CA ALA A 101 4.13 34.90 40.24
C ALA A 101 3.14 33.76 40.53
N LEU A 102 3.46 32.87 41.49
CA LEU A 102 2.58 31.82 41.99
C LEU A 102 2.80 31.58 43.49
N ALA A 103 1.71 31.55 44.28
CA ALA A 103 1.75 31.18 45.69
C ALA A 103 0.52 30.35 46.10
N ALA A 104 0.66 29.58 47.17
CA ALA A 104 -0.38 28.76 47.75
C ALA A 104 -0.45 28.98 49.27
N ILE A 105 -1.63 29.28 49.80
CA ILE A 105 -1.90 29.45 51.24
C ILE A 105 -2.71 28.23 51.69
N ASP A 106 -2.13 27.34 52.49
CA ASP A 106 -2.84 26.22 53.12
C ASP A 106 -3.36 26.65 54.49
N ALA A 107 -4.68 26.67 54.66
CA ALA A 107 -5.31 26.99 55.94
C ALA A 107 -6.64 26.25 56.11
N ILE A 108 -6.81 25.59 57.25
CA ILE A 108 -8.12 25.02 57.63
C ILE A 108 -9.12 26.15 57.87
N ALA A 109 -8.72 27.21 58.58
CA ALA A 109 -9.53 28.40 58.84
C ALA A 109 -9.32 29.50 57.77
N LEU A 110 -9.28 29.12 56.48
CA LEU A 110 -8.98 30.04 55.37
C LEU A 110 -9.95 31.23 55.32
N PHE A 111 -11.24 30.97 55.56
CA PHE A 111 -12.30 31.97 55.49
C PHE A 111 -12.47 32.70 56.83
N GLU A 112 -12.50 31.95 57.93
CA GLU A 112 -12.65 32.46 59.29
C GLU A 112 -11.45 33.33 59.71
N GLY A 113 -10.26 33.05 59.18
CA GLY A 113 -9.05 33.87 59.35
C GLY A 113 -8.96 35.06 58.40
N GLY A 114 -9.92 35.21 57.48
CA GLY A 114 -9.93 36.29 56.49
C GLY A 114 -8.77 36.25 55.49
N LEU A 115 -8.16 35.08 55.30
CA LEU A 115 -7.07 34.83 54.34
C LEU A 115 -7.60 34.59 52.92
N ALA A 116 -8.84 34.12 52.79
CA ALA A 116 -9.52 33.95 51.51
C ALA A 116 -9.54 35.24 50.67
N GLY A 117 -9.65 36.41 51.30
CA GLY A 117 -9.60 37.71 50.62
C GLY A 117 -8.24 38.09 50.02
N LEU A 118 -7.18 37.32 50.30
CA LEU A 118 -5.85 37.46 49.70
C LEU A 118 -5.66 36.57 48.47
N CYS A 119 -6.58 35.63 48.24
CA CYS A 119 -6.44 34.59 47.22
C CYS A 119 -7.15 35.01 45.93
N ASP A 120 -6.49 34.81 44.79
CA ASP A 120 -7.10 34.98 43.47
C ASP A 120 -8.04 33.81 43.15
N VAL A 121 -7.75 32.61 43.68
CA VAL A 121 -8.55 31.38 43.52
C VAL A 121 -8.61 30.64 44.86
N THR A 122 -9.77 30.11 45.24
CA THR A 122 -9.93 29.26 46.43
C THR A 122 -10.33 27.84 46.05
N VAL A 123 -9.68 26.85 46.65
CA VAL A 123 -9.82 25.42 46.31
C VAL A 123 -10.04 24.60 47.58
N ALA A 124 -11.15 23.88 47.62
CA ALA A 124 -11.40 22.85 48.61
C ALA A 124 -10.91 21.49 48.10
N VAL A 125 -10.11 20.78 48.89
CA VAL A 125 -9.80 19.36 48.64
C VAL A 125 -10.69 18.52 49.54
N THR A 126 -11.51 17.66 48.94
CA THR A 126 -12.45 16.78 49.66
C THR A 126 -12.14 15.31 49.39
N ALA A 127 -12.63 14.43 50.25
CA ALA A 127 -12.50 12.98 50.10
C ALA A 127 -13.55 12.29 50.98
N PRO A 128 -14.01 11.09 50.61
CA PRO A 128 -14.92 10.29 51.44
C PRO A 128 -14.39 10.10 52.87
N VAL A 129 -15.30 10.11 53.86
CA VAL A 129 -14.95 9.99 55.29
C VAL A 129 -14.11 8.75 55.56
N GLU A 130 -14.47 7.62 54.96
CA GLU A 130 -13.75 6.35 55.14
C GLU A 130 -12.31 6.39 54.59
N ASP A 131 -12.07 7.11 53.48
CA ASP A 131 -10.72 7.31 52.96
C ASP A 131 -9.88 8.20 53.88
N ARG A 132 -10.51 9.25 54.42
CA ARG A 132 -9.85 10.16 55.37
C ARG A 132 -9.47 9.43 56.65
N VAL A 133 -10.36 8.59 57.19
CA VAL A 133 -10.11 7.75 58.37
C VAL A 133 -8.92 6.84 58.11
N ARG A 134 -8.92 6.07 57.01
CA ARG A 134 -7.81 5.17 56.64
C ARG A 134 -6.48 5.91 56.50
N ARG A 135 -6.47 7.07 55.83
CA ARG A 135 -5.27 7.89 55.62
C ARG A 135 -4.73 8.45 56.94
N LEU A 136 -5.60 8.88 57.86
CA LEU A 136 -5.20 9.38 59.18
C LEU A 136 -4.64 8.30 60.08
N MET A 137 -5.27 7.14 60.13
CA MET A 137 -4.76 5.99 60.90
C MET A 137 -3.36 5.59 60.39
N ARG A 138 -3.17 5.56 59.06
CA ARG A 138 -1.88 5.20 58.46
C ARG A 138 -0.79 6.25 58.68
N ARG A 139 -1.13 7.54 58.59
CA ARG A 139 -0.16 8.65 58.70
C ARG A 139 0.21 8.96 60.16
N ASP A 140 -0.80 9.02 61.02
CA ASP A 140 -0.66 9.52 62.40
C ASP A 140 -0.61 8.38 63.44
N GLY A 141 -0.85 7.12 63.05
CA GLY A 141 -0.84 5.96 63.95
C GLY A 141 -1.95 5.97 65.00
N ILE A 142 -3.05 6.69 64.75
CA ILE A 142 -4.14 6.91 65.70
C ILE A 142 -5.27 5.86 65.59
N PRO A 143 -6.00 5.55 66.68
CA PRO A 143 -7.18 4.69 66.64
C PRO A 143 -8.31 5.27 65.78
N GLU A 144 -9.13 4.40 65.17
CA GLU A 144 -10.22 4.77 64.27
C GLU A 144 -11.23 5.73 64.90
N ASP A 145 -11.67 5.41 66.12
CA ASP A 145 -12.60 6.18 66.93
C ASP A 145 -12.04 7.57 67.33
N TYR A 146 -10.71 7.73 67.38
CA TYR A 146 -10.08 9.04 67.50
C TYR A 146 -10.03 9.80 66.16
N ALA A 147 -9.72 9.10 65.06
CA ALA A 147 -9.73 9.68 63.71
C ALA A 147 -11.13 10.21 63.32
N ARG A 148 -12.19 9.43 63.60
CA ARG A 148 -13.59 9.84 63.36
C ARG A 148 -13.98 11.07 64.16
N ARG A 149 -13.58 11.16 65.44
CA ARG A 149 -13.80 12.36 66.27
C ARG A 149 -13.10 13.60 65.71
N ARG A 150 -11.86 13.48 65.21
CA ARG A 150 -11.14 14.60 64.55
C ARG A 150 -11.84 15.07 63.27
N ILE A 151 -12.42 14.14 62.51
CA ILE A 151 -13.18 14.48 61.30
C ILE A 151 -14.49 15.19 61.66
N ALA A 152 -15.24 14.67 62.65
CA ALA A 152 -16.52 15.23 63.09
C ALA A 152 -16.39 16.63 63.74
N ALA A 153 -15.21 17.01 64.22
CA ALA A 153 -14.94 18.32 64.79
C ALA A 153 -14.69 19.42 63.73
N GLN A 154 -14.65 19.07 62.45
CA GLN A 154 -14.45 20.00 61.33
C GLN A 154 -15.78 20.28 60.62
N PRO A 155 -15.91 21.41 59.89
CA PRO A 155 -17.08 21.66 59.06
C PRO A 155 -17.38 20.50 58.11
N GLU A 156 -18.66 20.26 57.84
CA GLU A 156 -19.09 19.26 56.87
C GLU A 156 -18.63 19.61 55.45
N GLU A 157 -18.55 18.62 54.57
CA GLU A 157 -18.08 18.81 53.19
C GLU A 157 -18.90 19.87 52.43
N SER A 158 -20.22 19.92 52.68
CA SER A 158 -21.15 20.90 52.13
C SER A 158 -20.68 22.34 52.35
N TRP A 159 -20.12 22.63 53.53
CA TRP A 159 -19.60 23.95 53.88
C TRP A 159 -18.42 24.35 52.99
N PHE A 160 -17.48 23.43 52.73
CA PHE A 160 -16.33 23.70 51.86
C PHE A 160 -16.74 23.91 50.40
N ARG A 161 -17.72 23.12 49.93
CA ARG A 161 -18.26 23.24 48.56
C ARG A 161 -18.99 24.57 48.35
N GLU A 162 -19.66 25.10 49.37
CA GLU A 162 -20.35 26.39 49.30
C GLU A 162 -19.38 27.58 49.33
N LYS A 163 -18.27 27.49 50.07
CA LYS A 163 -17.35 28.62 50.29
C LYS A 163 -16.21 28.75 49.27
N CYS A 164 -15.76 27.64 48.66
CA CYS A 164 -14.65 27.67 47.70
C CYS A 164 -15.13 27.82 46.24
N GLY A 165 -14.34 28.52 45.42
CA GLY A 165 -14.61 28.64 43.98
C GLY A 165 -14.40 27.33 43.21
N PHE A 166 -13.56 26.44 43.73
CA PHE A 166 -13.28 25.13 43.13
C PHE A 166 -13.23 24.02 44.19
N VAL A 167 -13.56 22.80 43.77
CA VAL A 167 -13.55 21.61 44.61
C VAL A 167 -12.81 20.48 43.88
N LEU A 168 -11.80 19.90 44.51
CA LEU A 168 -11.07 18.73 44.01
C LEU A 168 -11.35 17.52 44.89
N GLU A 169 -12.07 16.56 44.32
CA GLU A 169 -12.47 15.33 45.02
C GLU A 169 -11.43 14.21 44.84
N ASN A 170 -10.86 13.76 45.96
CA ASN A 170 -9.80 12.76 46.02
C ASN A 170 -10.33 11.36 46.35
N THR A 171 -10.93 10.73 45.34
CA THR A 171 -11.50 9.37 45.37
C THR A 171 -10.60 8.28 44.77
N GLY A 172 -9.49 8.67 44.12
CA GLY A 172 -8.63 7.76 43.36
C GLY A 172 -7.30 7.42 44.04
N SER A 173 -6.42 6.76 43.29
CA SER A 173 -5.02 6.53 43.66
C SER A 173 -4.23 7.85 43.70
N SER A 174 -3.03 7.82 44.30
CA SER A 174 -2.17 9.00 44.37
C SER A 174 -1.79 9.57 43.00
N SER A 175 -1.65 8.73 41.96
CA SER A 175 -1.36 9.19 40.59
C SER A 175 -2.59 9.79 39.91
N GLU A 176 -3.76 9.16 40.07
CA GLU A 176 -5.03 9.68 39.53
C GLU A 176 -5.39 11.04 40.11
N PHE A 177 -5.20 11.21 41.43
CA PHE A 177 -5.44 12.50 42.07
C PHE A 177 -4.40 13.55 41.66
N ARG A 178 -3.14 13.16 41.43
CA ARG A 178 -2.12 14.05 40.88
C ARG A 178 -2.51 14.56 39.49
N GLU A 179 -3.00 13.69 38.61
CA GLU A 179 -3.51 14.11 37.28
C GLU A 179 -4.72 15.04 37.37
N LYS A 180 -5.66 14.78 38.29
CA LYS A 180 -6.77 15.72 38.56
C LYS A 180 -6.27 17.10 39.01
N CYS A 181 -5.24 17.15 39.86
CA CYS A 181 -4.61 18.41 40.26
C CYS A 181 -3.99 19.12 39.05
N LEU A 182 -3.29 18.39 38.18
CA LEU A 182 -2.70 18.96 36.96
C LEU A 182 -3.75 19.49 35.99
N ALA A 183 -4.84 18.77 35.79
CA ALA A 183 -5.96 19.20 34.95
C ALA A 183 -6.62 20.47 35.50
N PHE A 184 -6.80 20.55 36.82
CA PHE A 184 -7.28 21.75 37.48
C PHE A 184 -6.37 22.96 37.26
N LEU A 185 -5.06 22.80 37.48
CA LEU A 185 -4.09 23.88 37.28
C LEU A 185 -4.08 24.39 35.83
N ARG A 186 -4.20 23.49 34.85
CA ARG A 186 -4.41 23.87 33.43
C ARG A 186 -5.68 24.69 33.24
N GLY A 187 -6.78 24.27 33.85
CA GLY A 187 -8.09 24.93 33.78
C GLY A 187 -8.11 26.36 34.34
N ILE A 188 -7.19 26.70 35.25
CA ILE A 188 -7.04 28.06 35.82
C ILE A 188 -5.85 28.83 35.24
N GLY A 189 -5.27 28.38 34.13
CA GLY A 189 -4.22 29.11 33.41
C GLY A 189 -2.80 28.95 33.95
N ILE A 190 -2.54 27.95 34.80
CA ILE A 190 -1.20 27.60 35.27
C ILE A 190 -0.65 26.46 34.40
N MET A 191 0.14 26.80 33.37
CA MET A 191 0.66 25.88 32.33
C MET A 191 2.19 25.73 32.37
N ASP A 192 2.71 24.62 31.82
CA ASP A 192 4.14 24.40 31.57
C ASP A 192 4.51 24.88 30.15
N ALA A 193 5.13 26.06 30.05
CA ALA A 193 5.48 26.70 28.78
C ALA A 193 6.54 25.91 27.98
N ALA A 194 7.40 25.12 28.63
CA ALA A 194 8.45 24.36 27.96
C ALA A 194 7.86 23.15 27.21
N SER A 195 6.84 22.50 27.77
CA SER A 195 6.17 21.34 27.16
C SER A 195 5.44 21.70 25.86
N GLU A 196 4.69 22.81 25.84
CA GLU A 196 3.98 23.27 24.63
C GLU A 196 4.94 23.63 23.50
N ARG A 197 6.06 24.29 23.83
CA ARG A 197 7.07 24.66 22.84
C ARG A 197 7.62 23.43 22.11
N ARG A 198 7.99 22.36 22.84
CA ARG A 198 8.50 21.11 22.24
C ARG A 198 7.49 20.41 21.33
N LYS A 199 6.20 20.43 21.69
CA LYS A 199 5.10 19.89 20.87
C LYS A 199 4.83 20.72 19.61
N SER A 200 5.11 22.02 19.67
CA SER A 200 4.90 22.94 18.55
C SER A 200 6.04 22.95 17.52
N LEU A 201 7.24 22.53 17.92
CA LEU A 201 8.45 22.55 17.11
C LEU A 201 8.29 21.73 15.82
N GLN A 202 8.70 22.30 14.70
CA GLN A 202 8.70 21.67 13.38
C GLN A 202 10.13 21.52 12.86
N CYS A 203 10.32 20.69 11.83
CA CYS A 203 11.62 20.58 11.16
C CYS A 203 11.52 20.40 9.64
N THR A 204 12.53 20.90 8.94
CA THR A 204 12.84 20.55 7.54
C THR A 204 14.18 19.80 7.48
N VAL A 205 14.32 18.87 6.55
CA VAL A 205 15.56 18.12 6.28
C VAL A 205 16.16 18.52 4.93
N HIS A 206 17.48 18.46 4.82
CA HIS A 206 18.26 18.87 3.64
C HIS A 206 19.44 17.90 3.41
N PRO A 207 19.98 17.78 2.18
CA PRO A 207 21.22 17.04 1.94
C PRO A 207 22.35 17.51 2.84
N THR A 208 23.25 16.60 3.20
CA THR A 208 24.38 16.90 4.09
C THR A 208 25.27 18.01 3.54
N GLY A 209 25.58 19.00 4.37
CA GLY A 209 26.43 20.15 4.00
C GLY A 209 25.68 21.34 3.40
N THR A 210 24.34 21.28 3.29
CA THR A 210 23.50 22.37 2.77
C THR A 210 23.44 23.57 3.72
N LEU A 211 23.35 23.33 5.05
CA LEU A 211 23.12 24.39 6.02
C LEU A 211 24.41 25.06 6.52
N GLY A 212 25.56 24.40 6.35
CA GLY A 212 26.91 24.96 6.53
C GLY A 212 27.36 25.26 7.97
N THR A 213 26.44 25.62 8.87
CA THR A 213 26.70 25.85 10.30
C THR A 213 25.65 25.15 11.17
N TYR A 214 26.11 24.43 12.19
CA TYR A 214 25.28 23.59 13.05
C TYR A 214 25.43 23.99 14.51
N THR A 215 24.31 24.00 15.22
CA THR A 215 24.23 24.27 16.66
C THR A 215 23.80 23.06 17.47
N PHE A 216 23.27 22.03 16.81
CA PHE A 216 22.75 20.82 17.43
C PHE A 216 23.12 19.56 16.63
N VAL A 217 23.13 18.43 17.31
CA VAL A 217 23.14 17.10 16.69
C VAL A 217 21.96 16.28 17.19
N VAL A 218 21.45 15.41 16.31
CA VAL A 218 20.47 14.37 16.68
C VAL A 218 21.01 13.03 16.22
N VAL A 219 21.00 12.04 17.09
CA VAL A 219 21.50 10.70 16.83
C VAL A 219 20.34 9.71 16.87
N CYS A 220 20.00 9.18 15.70
CA CYS A 220 19.02 8.11 15.55
C CYS A 220 19.73 6.77 15.74
N SER A 221 19.50 6.11 16.87
CA SER A 221 20.30 4.95 17.29
C SER A 221 19.53 3.64 17.14
N ARG A 222 20.17 2.60 16.59
CA ARG A 222 19.56 1.27 16.41
C ARG A 222 20.46 0.15 16.93
N HIS A 223 19.87 -0.75 17.71
CA HIS A 223 20.51 -1.95 18.26
C HIS A 223 19.57 -3.15 18.07
N ASP A 224 20.08 -4.26 17.53
CA ASP A 224 19.31 -5.50 17.28
C ASP A 224 17.96 -5.27 16.58
N GLY A 225 17.98 -4.46 15.52
CA GLY A 225 16.78 -4.16 14.74
C GLY A 225 15.79 -3.18 15.37
N LYS A 226 16.05 -2.68 16.59
CA LYS A 226 15.15 -1.81 17.36
C LYS A 226 15.73 -0.42 17.61
N TRP A 227 14.85 0.56 17.74
CA TRP A 227 15.19 1.95 18.06
C TRP A 227 15.57 2.11 19.52
N LEU A 228 16.73 2.72 19.78
CA LEU A 228 17.19 3.06 21.12
C LEU A 228 16.83 4.50 21.46
N LEU A 229 15.91 4.70 22.40
CA LEU A 229 15.48 6.02 22.87
C LEU A 229 15.83 6.21 24.34
N SER A 230 16.02 7.47 24.73
CA SER A 230 16.36 7.91 26.08
C SER A 230 15.19 8.64 26.73
N ARG A 231 15.07 8.52 28.06
CA ARG A 231 14.10 9.27 28.86
C ARG A 231 14.78 9.97 30.03
N HIS A 232 14.61 11.29 30.09
CA HIS A 232 15.11 12.12 31.18
C HIS A 232 14.43 11.78 32.52
N ARG A 233 15.15 11.92 33.64
CA ARG A 233 14.65 11.63 35.02
C ARG A 233 13.41 12.43 35.44
N GLU A 234 13.19 13.59 34.83
CA GLU A 234 12.14 14.54 35.19
C GLU A 234 10.99 14.53 34.18
N ARG A 235 11.06 13.67 33.15
CA ARG A 235 10.09 13.59 32.05
C ARG A 235 9.51 12.18 31.94
N ASP A 236 8.29 12.11 31.42
CA ASP A 236 7.60 10.88 31.06
C ASP A 236 7.62 10.63 29.54
N THR A 237 8.36 11.42 28.75
CA THR A 237 8.44 11.34 27.29
C THR A 237 9.78 10.79 26.79
N TRP A 238 9.80 10.19 25.60
CA TRP A 238 10.98 9.59 24.98
C TRP A 238 11.60 10.49 23.91
N GLU A 239 12.92 10.49 23.81
CA GLU A 239 13.67 11.24 22.80
C GLU A 239 14.85 10.45 22.22
N THR A 240 15.25 10.83 21.01
CA THR A 240 16.52 10.42 20.40
C THR A 240 17.67 11.06 21.15
N GLN A 241 18.85 10.45 21.10
CA GLN A 241 20.03 11.08 21.72
C GLN A 241 20.42 12.33 20.93
N GLY A 242 20.91 13.36 21.60
CA GLY A 242 21.40 14.56 20.92
C GLY A 242 21.29 15.83 21.74
N GLY A 243 22.18 16.77 21.44
CA GLY A 243 22.28 18.01 22.18
C GLY A 243 23.04 19.08 21.41
N HIS A 244 23.54 20.06 22.16
CA HIS A 244 24.28 21.18 21.60
C HIS A 244 25.68 20.76 21.16
N ILE A 245 26.17 21.39 20.09
CA ILE A 245 27.58 21.28 19.70
C ILE A 245 28.38 22.26 20.54
N GLU A 246 29.37 21.77 21.30
CA GLU A 246 30.18 22.61 22.17
C GLU A 246 31.22 23.44 21.40
N PRO A 247 31.71 24.58 21.95
CA PRO A 247 32.75 25.37 21.31
C PRO A 247 34.01 24.55 21.01
N GLY A 248 34.40 24.48 19.73
CA GLY A 248 35.57 23.72 19.27
C GLY A 248 35.28 22.26 18.90
N GLU A 249 34.03 21.81 19.04
CA GLU A 249 33.57 20.47 18.71
C GLU A 249 33.08 20.38 17.25
N THR A 250 33.42 19.31 16.53
CA THR A 250 32.80 19.00 15.24
C THR A 250 31.44 18.30 15.45
N PRO A 251 30.49 18.36 14.50
CA PRO A 251 29.22 17.64 14.61
C PRO A 251 29.38 16.14 14.90
N MET A 252 30.40 15.49 14.32
CA MET A 252 30.68 14.08 14.58
C MET A 252 31.15 13.83 16.02
N GLN A 253 31.96 14.73 16.60
CA GLN A 253 32.40 14.61 17.99
C GLN A 253 31.21 14.81 18.95
N ALA A 254 30.38 15.83 18.69
CA ALA A 254 29.15 16.08 19.46
C ALA A 254 28.23 14.85 19.43
N ALA A 255 27.99 14.28 18.24
CA ALA A 255 27.14 13.11 18.10
C ALA A 255 27.66 11.90 18.89
N ARG A 256 28.98 11.68 18.94
CA ARG A 256 29.58 10.61 19.74
C ARG A 256 29.45 10.87 21.24
N ARG A 257 29.64 12.11 21.68
CA ARG A 257 29.52 12.50 23.08
C ARG A 257 28.08 12.35 23.57
N GLU A 258 27.13 12.96 22.88
CA GLU A 258 25.69 12.91 23.22
C GLU A 258 25.17 11.46 23.22
N LEU A 259 25.57 10.66 22.21
CA LEU A 259 25.22 9.23 22.19
C LEU A 259 25.71 8.51 23.45
N TYR A 260 26.93 8.77 23.90
CA TYR A 260 27.45 8.16 25.11
C TYR A 260 26.76 8.68 26.38
N GLU A 261 26.64 10.00 26.53
CA GLU A 261 26.10 10.65 27.72
C GLU A 261 24.62 10.31 27.97
N GLU A 262 23.86 10.13 26.89
CA GLU A 262 22.43 9.90 26.97
C GLU A 262 22.02 8.43 26.79
N SER A 263 22.94 7.54 26.41
CA SER A 263 22.63 6.11 26.25
C SER A 263 23.65 5.11 26.76
N GLY A 264 24.83 5.56 27.17
CA GLY A 264 25.95 4.70 27.58
C GLY A 264 26.67 4.02 26.42
N VAL A 265 26.33 4.32 25.16
CA VAL A 265 26.91 3.64 24.01
C VAL A 265 28.29 4.21 23.65
N ARG A 266 29.33 3.36 23.73
CA ARG A 266 30.69 3.65 23.25
C ARG A 266 31.03 2.97 21.93
N ASP A 267 30.48 1.78 21.69
CA ASP A 267 30.74 0.96 20.50
C ASP A 267 29.57 1.07 19.51
N ALA A 268 29.67 2.07 18.64
CA ALA A 268 28.77 2.29 17.53
C ALA A 268 29.49 2.85 16.29
N GLU A 269 29.02 2.46 15.11
CA GLU A 269 29.35 3.15 13.87
C GLU A 269 28.38 4.33 13.69
N LEU A 270 28.92 5.54 13.49
CA LEU A 270 28.12 6.74 13.29
C LEU A 270 28.24 7.23 11.85
N TYR A 271 27.10 7.51 11.24
CA TYR A 271 26.99 7.98 9.86
C TYR A 271 26.25 9.32 9.81
N PRO A 272 26.76 10.34 9.12
CA PRO A 272 25.99 11.54 8.85
C PRO A 272 24.83 11.19 7.89
N VAL A 273 23.61 11.63 8.24
CA VAL A 273 22.38 11.32 7.50
C VAL A 273 21.95 12.51 6.65
N CYS A 274 21.61 13.61 7.31
CA CYS A 274 21.08 14.82 6.68
C CYS A 274 21.33 16.03 7.57
N ASP A 275 21.23 17.22 6.98
CA ASP A 275 21.12 18.44 7.76
C ASP A 275 19.64 18.65 8.13
N TYR A 276 19.35 19.24 9.29
CA TYR A 276 18.00 19.62 9.66
C TYR A 276 17.94 21.05 10.20
N ARG A 277 16.80 21.70 9.96
CA ARG A 277 16.47 22.98 10.58
C ARG A 277 15.22 22.82 11.42
N GLY A 278 15.36 22.94 12.74
CA GLY A 278 14.26 22.96 13.69
C GLY A 278 13.77 24.40 13.89
N PHE A 279 12.45 24.61 13.94
CA PHE A 279 11.88 25.95 14.13
C PHE A 279 10.51 25.92 14.81
N ASP A 280 10.22 27.00 15.53
CA ASP A 280 8.92 27.35 16.08
C ASP A 280 8.61 28.83 15.80
N SER A 281 7.56 29.38 16.40
CA SER A 281 7.21 30.80 16.22
C SER A 281 8.20 31.78 16.87
N GLN A 282 9.16 31.31 17.68
CA GLN A 282 10.06 32.15 18.47
C GLN A 282 11.53 32.02 18.05
N SER A 283 11.91 30.93 17.38
CA SER A 283 13.31 30.57 17.16
C SER A 283 13.49 29.56 16.02
N SER A 284 14.71 29.49 15.48
CA SER A 284 15.13 28.38 14.63
C SER A 284 16.59 28.04 14.88
N ALA A 285 16.94 26.76 14.75
CA ALA A 285 18.29 26.27 14.89
C ALA A 285 18.60 25.24 13.80
N ASN A 286 19.85 25.26 13.32
CA ASN A 286 20.36 24.26 12.40
C ASN A 286 21.04 23.15 13.20
N GLY A 287 20.89 21.93 12.74
CA GLY A 287 21.59 20.79 13.28
C GLY A 287 21.88 19.73 12.23
N MET A 288 22.62 18.72 12.65
CA MET A 288 23.00 17.59 11.81
C MET A 288 22.45 16.30 12.41
N VAL A 289 21.83 15.47 11.57
CA VAL A 289 21.34 14.15 11.96
C VAL A 289 22.42 13.13 11.69
N PHE A 290 22.67 12.29 12.67
CA PHE A 290 23.51 11.10 12.58
C PHE A 290 22.66 9.85 12.81
N PHE A 291 23.09 8.74 12.24
CA PHE A 291 22.62 7.42 12.59
C PHE A 291 23.71 6.67 13.34
N ALA A 292 23.35 6.05 14.45
CA ALA A 292 24.24 5.19 15.22
C ALA A 292 23.83 3.72 15.09
N ALA A 293 24.69 2.96 14.44
CA ALA A 293 24.66 1.50 14.40
C ALA A 293 25.30 0.97 15.69
N VAL A 294 24.48 0.76 16.73
CA VAL A 294 24.94 0.37 18.06
C VAL A 294 25.25 -1.12 18.10
N ARG A 295 26.50 -1.46 18.42
CA ARG A 295 26.94 -2.87 18.54
C ARG A 295 26.76 -3.41 19.94
N ARG A 296 26.96 -2.56 20.95
CA ARG A 296 26.89 -2.96 22.36
C ARG A 296 26.35 -1.84 23.24
N LEU A 297 25.43 -2.21 24.13
CA LEU A 297 24.96 -1.34 25.22
C LEU A 297 25.83 -1.55 26.48
N GLU A 298 26.20 -0.45 27.12
CA GLU A 298 26.87 -0.44 28.44
C GLU A 298 25.95 0.19 29.50
N PRO A 299 26.23 0.05 30.80
CA PRO A 299 25.48 0.74 31.84
C PRO A 299 25.46 2.26 31.60
N LEU A 300 24.29 2.86 31.84
CA LEU A 300 24.10 4.30 31.69
C LEU A 300 25.08 5.07 32.60
N PRO A 301 25.81 6.08 32.08
CA PRO A 301 26.64 6.94 32.91
C PRO A 301 25.79 7.76 33.89
N GLU A 302 26.43 8.34 34.92
CA GLU A 302 25.74 9.34 35.75
C GLU A 302 25.39 10.55 34.89
N SER A 303 24.10 10.70 34.62
CA SER A 303 23.54 11.65 33.65
C SER A 303 22.12 12.07 34.07
N GLU A 304 21.58 13.10 33.41
CA GLU A 304 20.20 13.54 33.53
C GLU A 304 19.18 12.53 32.98
N ILE A 305 19.65 11.55 32.19
CA ILE A 305 18.86 10.42 31.72
C ILE A 305 18.58 9.43 32.86
N GLY A 306 17.33 8.99 32.92
CA GLY A 306 16.83 8.04 33.91
C GLY A 306 16.78 6.61 33.38
N GLU A 307 16.43 6.44 32.10
CA GLU A 307 16.43 5.14 31.44
C GLU A 307 16.64 5.25 29.92
N VAL A 308 17.14 4.15 29.33
CA VAL A 308 17.10 3.90 27.89
C VAL A 308 16.33 2.62 27.59
N ARG A 309 15.68 2.56 26.43
CA ARG A 309 14.87 1.40 26.04
C ARG A 309 14.88 1.18 24.53
N LEU A 310 14.74 -0.08 24.15
CA LEU A 310 14.59 -0.52 22.76
C LEU A 310 13.12 -0.60 22.36
N PHE A 311 12.81 -0.08 21.18
CA PHE A 311 11.47 0.00 20.61
C PHE A 311 11.41 -0.60 19.21
N SER A 312 10.48 -1.53 18.98
CA SER A 312 10.22 -2.06 17.62
C SER A 312 9.48 -1.04 16.75
N ALA A 313 8.76 -0.10 17.36
CA ALA A 313 8.07 1.01 16.72
C ALA A 313 8.09 2.23 17.66
N LEU A 314 8.00 3.44 17.10
CA LEU A 314 8.04 4.67 17.89
C LEU A 314 6.94 4.70 18.96
N PRO A 315 7.27 5.05 20.23
CA PRO A 315 6.26 5.22 21.27
C PRO A 315 5.40 6.46 21.01
N GLU A 316 4.17 6.49 21.53
CA GLU A 316 3.25 7.63 21.34
C GLU A 316 3.67 8.89 22.12
N ASN A 317 4.33 8.72 23.26
CA ASN A 317 4.74 9.79 24.17
C ASN A 317 6.15 10.34 23.85
N LEU A 318 6.33 10.93 22.67
CA LEU A 318 7.61 11.55 22.27
C LEU A 318 7.79 12.96 22.84
N THR A 319 9.04 13.32 23.17
CA THR A 319 9.39 14.68 23.59
C THR A 319 9.19 15.70 22.45
N TYR A 320 9.53 15.33 21.22
CA TYR A 320 9.36 16.14 20.01
C TYR A 320 8.51 15.42 18.94
N PRO A 321 7.18 15.34 19.11
CA PRO A 321 6.32 14.46 18.30
C PRO A 321 6.25 14.81 16.82
N LYS A 322 6.59 16.04 16.41
CA LYS A 322 6.62 16.47 15.00
C LYS A 322 8.01 16.41 14.36
N VAL A 323 9.07 16.30 15.17
CA VAL A 323 10.46 16.31 14.70
C VAL A 323 11.02 14.90 14.67
N THR A 324 10.94 14.17 15.80
CA THR A 324 11.53 12.84 15.94
C THR A 324 11.10 11.86 14.84
N PRO A 325 9.80 11.69 14.52
CA PRO A 325 9.39 10.78 13.45
C PRO A 325 9.92 11.17 12.07
N ARG A 326 10.02 12.48 11.81
CA ARG A 326 10.50 12.99 10.52
C ARG A 326 11.99 12.75 10.32
N LEU A 327 12.80 13.01 11.35
CA LEU A 327 14.24 12.79 11.31
C LEU A 327 14.57 11.29 11.26
N MET A 328 13.85 10.46 12.02
CA MET A 328 14.05 9.01 12.00
C MET A 328 13.64 8.37 10.67
N ALA A 329 12.55 8.84 10.04
CA ALA A 329 12.18 8.40 8.69
C ALA A 329 13.18 8.85 7.61
N GLU A 330 13.90 9.96 7.83
CA GLU A 330 15.00 10.38 6.96
C GLU A 330 16.26 9.53 7.20
N ALA A 331 16.56 9.20 8.45
CA ALA A 331 17.59 8.23 8.78
C ALA A 331 17.29 6.89 8.10
N GLU A 332 16.13 6.26 8.33
CA GLU A 332 15.76 4.99 7.69
C GLU A 332 15.94 4.99 6.17
N ARG A 333 15.61 6.09 5.50
CA ARG A 333 15.78 6.22 4.04
C ARG A 333 17.23 6.31 3.60
N ASN A 334 18.09 7.01 4.33
CA ASN A 334 19.47 7.29 3.90
C ASN A 334 20.49 6.24 4.33
N ILE A 335 20.28 5.51 5.43
CA ILE A 335 21.28 4.55 5.91
C ILE A 335 21.16 3.15 5.30
N GLY A 336 20.11 2.87 4.52
CA GLY A 336 20.04 1.82 3.48
C GLY A 336 20.87 0.55 3.67
N GLY A 337 20.95 -0.02 4.89
CA GLY A 337 21.83 -1.15 5.19
C GLY A 337 22.77 -1.05 6.39
N CYS A 338 22.98 0.12 7.00
CA CYS A 338 23.86 0.22 8.17
C CYS A 338 23.24 -0.55 9.35
N ASN A 339 24.03 -1.46 9.95
CA ASN A 339 23.61 -2.46 10.94
C ASN A 339 22.73 -3.63 10.42
N MET A 340 22.55 -3.77 9.11
CA MET A 340 21.96 -4.98 8.53
C MET A 340 23.05 -6.03 8.33
N THR A 341 22.76 -7.27 8.72
CA THR A 341 23.58 -8.42 8.34
C THR A 341 23.69 -8.53 6.82
N THR A 342 24.70 -9.24 6.32
CA THR A 342 24.85 -9.52 4.87
C THR A 342 23.58 -10.15 4.28
N GLU A 343 22.85 -10.95 5.06
CA GLU A 343 21.60 -11.57 4.63
C GLU A 343 20.45 -10.56 4.55
N GLU A 344 20.31 -9.69 5.55
CA GLU A 344 19.35 -8.59 5.52
C GLU A 344 19.63 -7.63 4.36
N LEU A 345 20.90 -7.26 4.13
CA LEU A 345 21.33 -6.46 2.98
C LEU A 345 21.01 -7.13 1.65
N ARG A 346 21.26 -8.43 1.54
CA ARG A 346 20.93 -9.21 0.34
C ARG A 346 19.43 -9.17 0.07
N ASN A 347 18.61 -9.38 1.10
CA ASN A 347 17.15 -9.42 0.98
C ASN A 347 16.55 -8.04 0.69
N SER A 348 17.17 -6.94 1.14
CA SER A 348 16.66 -5.59 0.92
C SER A 348 17.17 -4.92 -0.36
N LEU A 349 18.40 -5.20 -0.78
CA LEU A 349 19.06 -4.48 -1.88
C LEU A 349 19.11 -5.27 -3.18
N LEU A 350 19.14 -6.61 -3.13
CA LEU A 350 19.23 -7.43 -4.33
C LEU A 350 17.84 -7.91 -4.74
N ALA A 351 17.57 -7.85 -6.05
CA ALA A 351 16.45 -8.56 -6.62
C ALA A 351 16.62 -10.06 -6.36
N SER A 352 15.64 -10.67 -5.70
CA SER A 352 15.58 -12.11 -5.46
C SER A 352 14.26 -12.63 -6.02
N PRO A 353 14.15 -12.76 -7.36
CA PRO A 353 12.94 -13.29 -7.98
C PRO A 353 12.70 -14.71 -7.47
N LYS A 354 11.46 -14.99 -7.05
CA LYS A 354 11.03 -16.30 -6.56
C LYS A 354 9.86 -16.79 -7.41
N ASN A 355 9.79 -18.11 -7.58
CA ASN A 355 8.65 -18.76 -8.21
C ASN A 355 7.35 -18.31 -7.51
N GLY A 356 6.37 -17.87 -8.31
CA GLY A 356 5.12 -17.29 -7.85
C GLY A 356 4.30 -18.22 -6.97
N TYR A 357 4.36 -19.54 -7.18
CA TYR A 357 3.64 -20.51 -6.35
C TYR A 357 4.09 -20.52 -4.88
N THR A 358 5.30 -20.02 -4.60
CA THR A 358 5.81 -19.84 -3.22
C THR A 358 5.34 -18.54 -2.56
N ARG A 359 4.66 -17.68 -3.33
CA ARG A 359 4.19 -16.35 -2.94
C ARG A 359 2.67 -16.25 -2.84
N LEU A 360 1.94 -17.14 -3.52
CA LEU A 360 0.48 -17.18 -3.49
C LEU A 360 -0.04 -17.67 -2.13
N THR A 361 -1.11 -17.04 -1.66
CA THR A 361 -1.97 -17.58 -0.60
C THR A 361 -2.89 -18.67 -1.16
N ASP A 362 -3.48 -19.49 -0.28
CA ASP A 362 -4.44 -20.53 -0.70
C ASP A 362 -5.65 -19.93 -1.44
N ALA A 363 -6.15 -18.78 -0.99
CA ALA A 363 -7.25 -18.07 -1.65
C ALA A 363 -6.88 -17.61 -3.08
N GLN A 364 -5.68 -17.06 -3.27
CA GLN A 364 -5.21 -16.68 -4.60
C GLN A 364 -5.00 -17.89 -5.51
N ARG A 365 -4.60 -19.05 -4.95
CA ARG A 365 -4.54 -20.32 -5.69
C ARG A 365 -5.91 -20.75 -6.17
N ASP A 366 -6.93 -20.69 -5.32
CA ASP A 366 -8.30 -21.06 -5.69
C ASP A 366 -8.86 -20.12 -6.77
N GLU A 367 -8.59 -18.81 -6.67
CA GLU A 367 -8.96 -17.82 -7.70
C GLU A 367 -8.25 -18.11 -9.04
N MET A 368 -6.94 -18.40 -8.99
CA MET A 368 -6.14 -18.77 -10.15
C MET A 368 -6.68 -20.03 -10.83
N GLU A 369 -7.04 -21.07 -10.07
CA GLU A 369 -7.65 -22.28 -10.62
C GLU A 369 -9.01 -21.99 -11.24
N GLY A 370 -9.84 -21.16 -10.60
CA GLY A 370 -11.11 -20.70 -11.15
C GLY A 370 -10.95 -19.94 -12.47
N TYR A 371 -9.96 -19.06 -12.56
CA TYR A 371 -9.59 -18.34 -13.78
C TYR A 371 -9.11 -19.32 -14.87
N ALA A 372 -8.22 -20.25 -14.53
CA ALA A 372 -7.69 -21.23 -15.47
C ALA A 372 -8.81 -22.07 -16.11
N GLN A 373 -9.82 -22.51 -15.33
CA GLN A 373 -10.94 -23.26 -15.88
C GLN A 373 -11.77 -22.45 -16.88
N ARG A 374 -12.04 -21.16 -16.60
CA ARG A 374 -12.78 -20.29 -17.53
C ARG A 374 -11.97 -20.00 -18.79
N TYR A 375 -10.67 -19.75 -18.65
CA TYR A 375 -9.76 -19.58 -19.77
C TYR A 375 -9.67 -20.83 -20.66
N MET A 376 -9.56 -22.02 -20.06
CA MET A 376 -9.56 -23.29 -20.80
C MET A 376 -10.86 -23.49 -21.59
N ALA A 377 -12.01 -23.08 -21.04
CA ALA A 377 -13.29 -23.12 -21.75
C ALA A 377 -13.28 -22.18 -22.97
N PHE A 378 -12.81 -20.94 -22.80
CA PHE A 378 -12.64 -19.99 -23.90
C PHE A 378 -11.73 -20.54 -25.01
N MET A 379 -10.55 -21.07 -24.66
CA MET A 379 -9.60 -21.66 -25.64
C MET A 379 -10.11 -22.94 -26.31
N SER A 380 -11.03 -23.65 -25.67
CA SER A 380 -11.66 -24.83 -26.25
C SER A 380 -12.76 -24.44 -27.24
N GLU A 381 -13.41 -23.30 -27.05
CA GLU A 381 -14.47 -22.78 -27.92
C GLU A 381 -13.92 -21.94 -29.08
N CYS A 382 -12.87 -21.16 -28.84
CA CYS A 382 -12.38 -20.14 -29.78
C CYS A 382 -11.08 -20.56 -30.44
N LYS A 383 -11.15 -21.01 -31.70
CA LYS A 383 -9.99 -21.44 -32.51
C LYS A 383 -9.58 -20.41 -33.57
N THR A 384 -10.41 -19.42 -33.81
CA THR A 384 -10.21 -18.38 -34.83
C THR A 384 -10.50 -16.99 -34.26
N GLU A 385 -10.02 -15.96 -34.95
CA GLU A 385 -10.28 -14.56 -34.63
C GLU A 385 -11.78 -14.25 -34.61
N ARG A 386 -12.54 -14.93 -35.49
CA ARG A 386 -13.99 -14.76 -35.59
C ARG A 386 -14.73 -15.30 -34.38
N GLU A 387 -14.34 -16.49 -33.93
CA GLU A 387 -14.95 -17.13 -32.77
C GLU A 387 -14.60 -16.37 -31.49
N ALA A 388 -13.34 -15.94 -31.33
CA ALA A 388 -12.92 -15.11 -30.20
C ALA A 388 -13.69 -13.77 -30.16
N THR A 389 -13.84 -13.10 -31.30
CA THR A 389 -14.62 -11.86 -31.42
C THR A 389 -16.10 -12.09 -31.10
N ALA A 390 -16.70 -13.14 -31.66
CA ALA A 390 -18.09 -13.49 -31.41
C ALA A 390 -18.34 -13.85 -29.94
N TRP A 391 -17.39 -14.55 -29.30
CA TRP A 391 -17.41 -14.84 -27.87
C TRP A 391 -17.38 -13.56 -27.04
N ALA A 392 -16.44 -12.65 -27.33
CA ALA A 392 -16.31 -11.39 -26.61
C ALA A 392 -17.59 -10.53 -26.72
N VAL A 393 -18.21 -10.44 -27.90
CA VAL A 393 -19.50 -9.75 -28.07
C VAL A 393 -20.59 -10.37 -27.18
N ARG A 394 -20.74 -11.71 -27.22
CA ARG A 394 -21.79 -12.38 -26.44
C ARG A 394 -21.60 -12.20 -24.93
N GLU A 395 -20.38 -12.29 -24.42
CA GLU A 395 -20.12 -12.06 -23.00
C GLU A 395 -20.30 -10.59 -22.61
N ALA A 396 -19.85 -9.66 -23.46
CA ALA A 396 -20.06 -8.23 -23.24
C ALA A 396 -21.56 -7.88 -23.16
N GLU A 397 -22.39 -8.41 -24.07
CA GLU A 397 -23.84 -8.16 -24.05
C GLU A 397 -24.52 -8.72 -22.80
N LYS A 398 -24.11 -9.91 -22.32
CA LYS A 398 -24.60 -10.46 -21.03
C LYS A 398 -24.30 -9.54 -19.86
N LEU A 399 -23.17 -8.83 -19.91
CA LEU A 399 -22.71 -7.88 -18.89
C LEU A 399 -23.23 -6.45 -19.10
N GLY A 400 -24.16 -6.26 -20.05
CA GLY A 400 -24.82 -4.98 -20.30
C GLY A 400 -24.04 -4.00 -21.17
N TYR A 401 -22.97 -4.45 -21.86
CA TYR A 401 -22.32 -3.62 -22.87
C TYR A 401 -23.26 -3.39 -24.04
N LYS A 402 -23.19 -2.18 -24.62
CA LYS A 402 -23.99 -1.78 -25.77
C LYS A 402 -23.11 -1.58 -27.01
N PRO A 403 -23.62 -1.91 -28.21
CA PRO A 403 -22.88 -1.67 -29.43
C PRO A 403 -22.68 -0.17 -29.64
N PHE A 404 -21.48 0.18 -30.08
CA PHE A 404 -21.09 1.53 -30.45
C PHE A 404 -21.91 1.99 -31.67
N ALA A 405 -22.41 3.22 -31.59
CA ALA A 405 -23.04 3.90 -32.70
C ALA A 405 -22.50 5.33 -32.78
N PRO A 406 -22.17 5.84 -33.99
CA PRO A 406 -21.74 7.23 -34.15
C PRO A 406 -22.73 8.21 -33.53
N GLY A 407 -22.23 9.17 -32.74
CA GLY A 407 -23.04 10.16 -32.04
C GLY A 407 -23.73 9.66 -30.76
N MET A 408 -23.43 8.44 -30.29
CA MET A 408 -23.89 7.97 -28.99
C MET A 408 -23.28 8.80 -27.85
N GLU A 409 -24.04 8.99 -26.78
CA GLU A 409 -23.50 9.54 -25.54
C GLU A 409 -22.55 8.53 -24.86
N ALA A 410 -21.53 9.02 -24.17
CA ALA A 410 -20.62 8.24 -23.35
C ALA A 410 -20.53 8.88 -21.95
N LYS A 411 -21.28 8.33 -20.99
CA LYS A 411 -21.33 8.79 -19.60
C LYS A 411 -20.50 7.87 -18.69
N PRO A 412 -19.97 8.37 -17.57
CA PRO A 412 -19.25 7.54 -16.60
C PRO A 412 -20.06 6.29 -16.21
N GLY A 413 -19.41 5.13 -16.27
CA GLY A 413 -20.00 3.81 -16.02
C GLY A 413 -20.66 3.14 -17.24
N ASP A 414 -20.80 3.84 -18.37
CA ASP A 414 -21.31 3.21 -19.59
C ASP A 414 -20.33 2.13 -20.09
N LYS A 415 -20.90 1.00 -20.50
CA LYS A 415 -20.18 -0.16 -21.06
C LYS A 415 -20.49 -0.23 -22.56
N ILE A 416 -19.48 -0.06 -23.39
CA ILE A 416 -19.64 0.11 -24.85
C ILE A 416 -18.70 -0.85 -25.59
N TYR A 417 -19.13 -1.45 -26.68
CA TYR A 417 -18.26 -2.27 -27.54
C TYR A 417 -18.43 -1.92 -29.02
N TYR A 418 -17.40 -2.14 -29.83
CA TYR A 418 -17.44 -2.02 -31.28
C TYR A 418 -16.90 -3.28 -31.94
N ASN A 419 -17.79 -4.03 -32.59
CA ASN A 419 -17.43 -5.22 -33.36
C ASN A 419 -17.06 -4.83 -34.80
N ASN A 420 -15.78 -4.94 -35.12
CA ASN A 420 -15.28 -4.69 -36.47
C ASN A 420 -15.30 -5.99 -37.29
N ARG A 421 -16.40 -6.18 -38.03
CA ARG A 421 -16.56 -7.23 -39.06
C ARG A 421 -16.40 -8.67 -38.53
N ASN A 422 -16.71 -8.89 -37.25
CA ASN A 422 -16.58 -10.16 -36.56
C ASN A 422 -15.14 -10.70 -36.56
N LYS A 423 -14.13 -9.83 -36.56
CA LYS A 423 -12.71 -10.23 -36.54
C LYS A 423 -11.87 -9.49 -35.52
N SER A 424 -12.33 -8.31 -35.13
CA SER A 424 -11.67 -7.48 -34.14
C SER A 424 -12.74 -6.79 -33.31
N ILE A 425 -12.42 -6.47 -32.07
CA ILE A 425 -13.36 -5.83 -31.15
C ILE A 425 -12.63 -4.82 -30.28
N ALA A 426 -13.26 -3.66 -30.08
CA ALA A 426 -12.87 -2.73 -29.05
C ALA A 426 -13.98 -2.64 -28.00
N LEU A 427 -13.62 -2.57 -26.72
CA LEU A 427 -14.55 -2.44 -25.60
C LEU A 427 -14.09 -1.32 -24.68
N ALA A 428 -15.02 -0.59 -24.09
CA ALA A 428 -14.74 0.46 -23.14
C ALA A 428 -15.68 0.40 -21.93
N VAL A 429 -15.12 0.70 -20.76
CA VAL A 429 -15.87 1.10 -19.57
C VAL A 429 -15.53 2.56 -19.30
N VAL A 430 -16.51 3.45 -19.52
CA VAL A 430 -16.30 4.91 -19.48
C VAL A 430 -15.99 5.35 -18.06
N GLY A 431 -14.89 6.08 -17.88
CA GLY A 431 -14.42 6.54 -16.58
C GLY A 431 -15.09 7.82 -16.12
N THR A 432 -14.82 8.21 -14.87
CA THR A 432 -15.27 9.48 -14.29
C THR A 432 -14.50 10.70 -14.80
N LYS A 433 -13.24 10.53 -15.19
CA LYS A 433 -12.38 11.56 -15.77
C LYS A 433 -12.66 11.71 -17.26
N SER A 434 -12.46 12.92 -17.77
CA SER A 434 -12.61 13.19 -19.20
C SER A 434 -11.58 12.42 -20.00
N LEU A 435 -11.94 11.98 -21.21
CA LEU A 435 -10.97 11.46 -22.18
C LEU A 435 -9.87 12.47 -22.54
N GLY A 436 -10.04 13.76 -22.23
CA GLY A 436 -8.95 14.75 -22.32
C GLY A 436 -7.79 14.47 -21.36
N GLU A 437 -8.03 13.72 -20.28
CA GLU A 437 -7.00 13.20 -19.36
C GLU A 437 -6.47 11.82 -19.79
N GLY A 438 -6.91 11.31 -20.94
CA GLY A 438 -6.53 10.03 -21.53
C GLY A 438 -7.31 8.82 -21.03
N ALA A 439 -7.04 7.68 -21.67
CA ALA A 439 -7.60 6.37 -21.36
C ALA A 439 -6.48 5.41 -20.89
N ASN A 440 -6.88 4.39 -20.14
CA ASN A 440 -6.03 3.25 -19.83
C ASN A 440 -6.41 2.10 -20.75
N ILE A 441 -5.45 1.68 -21.57
CA ILE A 441 -5.67 0.77 -22.69
C ILE A 441 -4.91 -0.53 -22.43
N CYS A 442 -5.55 -1.66 -22.69
CA CYS A 442 -4.85 -2.90 -23.00
C CYS A 442 -5.18 -3.30 -24.43
N ALA A 443 -4.16 -3.80 -25.14
CA ALA A 443 -4.28 -4.16 -26.54
C ALA A 443 -3.58 -5.48 -26.83
N ALA A 444 -4.29 -6.41 -27.46
CA ALA A 444 -3.82 -7.74 -27.85
C ALA A 444 -4.30 -8.09 -29.26
N HIS A 445 -3.93 -9.28 -29.76
CA HIS A 445 -4.52 -9.85 -30.98
C HIS A 445 -5.19 -11.20 -30.74
N VAL A 446 -6.09 -11.58 -31.65
CA VAL A 446 -6.90 -12.81 -31.54
C VAL A 446 -6.70 -13.78 -32.70
N ASP A 447 -5.97 -13.37 -33.74
CA ASP A 447 -5.50 -14.28 -34.78
C ASP A 447 -4.27 -15.07 -34.34
N SER A 448 -4.09 -16.26 -34.92
CA SER A 448 -2.95 -17.14 -34.64
C SER A 448 -2.51 -17.83 -35.94
N PRO A 449 -1.27 -18.35 -36.03
CA PRO A 449 -0.80 -19.03 -37.21
C PRO A 449 -1.62 -20.28 -37.52
N ARG A 450 -1.91 -20.53 -38.79
CA ARG A 450 -2.84 -21.59 -39.24
C ARG A 450 -2.65 -21.97 -40.70
N LEU A 451 -3.50 -22.86 -41.21
CA LEU A 451 -3.62 -23.14 -42.64
C LEU A 451 -4.98 -22.64 -43.15
N ASP A 452 -4.99 -21.67 -44.05
CA ASP A 452 -6.22 -21.23 -44.70
C ASP A 452 -6.46 -22.05 -45.97
N ILE A 453 -7.70 -22.31 -46.34
CA ILE A 453 -7.99 -22.93 -47.65
C ILE A 453 -7.70 -21.95 -48.80
N LYS A 454 -7.25 -22.44 -49.95
CA LYS A 454 -7.18 -21.63 -51.17
C LYS A 454 -8.60 -21.36 -51.74
N PRO A 455 -8.79 -20.34 -52.60
CA PRO A 455 -10.12 -20.05 -53.17
C PRO A 455 -10.72 -21.18 -54.02
N ASN A 456 -9.88 -21.99 -54.67
CA ASN A 456 -10.30 -23.22 -55.36
C ASN A 456 -9.61 -24.40 -54.67
N PRO A 457 -10.10 -24.83 -53.50
CA PRO A 457 -9.34 -25.73 -52.64
C PRO A 457 -9.59 -27.20 -52.96
N LEU A 458 -10.81 -27.55 -53.37
CA LEU A 458 -11.27 -28.93 -53.47
C LEU A 458 -10.81 -29.59 -54.77
N TYR A 459 -10.00 -30.63 -54.65
CA TYR A 459 -9.54 -31.42 -55.79
C TYR A 459 -9.46 -32.91 -55.43
N GLU A 460 -9.47 -33.75 -56.46
CA GLU A 460 -9.17 -35.17 -56.35
C GLU A 460 -7.82 -35.45 -57.00
N ASP A 461 -7.03 -36.33 -56.39
CA ASP A 461 -5.87 -36.94 -57.02
C ASP A 461 -5.74 -38.38 -56.54
N SER A 462 -5.55 -39.31 -57.48
CA SER A 462 -5.41 -40.74 -57.18
C SER A 462 -6.51 -41.31 -56.26
N GLU A 463 -7.78 -40.96 -56.53
CA GLU A 463 -8.96 -41.40 -55.76
C GLU A 463 -8.96 -40.94 -54.29
N ILE A 464 -8.28 -39.83 -53.99
CA ILE A 464 -8.31 -39.17 -52.68
C ILE A 464 -8.70 -37.70 -52.89
N SER A 465 -9.67 -37.24 -52.10
CA SER A 465 -10.09 -35.85 -52.10
C SER A 465 -9.28 -35.03 -51.09
N TYR A 466 -8.87 -33.84 -51.52
CA TYR A 466 -8.04 -32.92 -50.74
C TYR A 466 -8.59 -31.49 -50.73
N LEU A 467 -8.21 -30.72 -49.71
CA LEU A 467 -8.20 -29.25 -49.76
C LEU A 467 -6.78 -28.73 -49.93
N LYS A 468 -6.55 -27.91 -50.96
CA LYS A 468 -5.35 -27.06 -51.03
C LYS A 468 -5.41 -25.96 -49.98
N THR A 469 -4.30 -25.76 -49.30
CA THR A 469 -4.15 -24.71 -48.30
C THR A 469 -3.09 -23.69 -48.65
N HIS A 470 -3.06 -22.60 -47.90
CA HIS A 470 -2.00 -21.63 -47.81
C HIS A 470 -1.78 -21.33 -46.33
N TYR A 471 -0.56 -21.42 -45.84
CA TYR A 471 -0.30 -21.12 -44.43
C TYR A 471 -0.44 -19.61 -44.16
N TYR A 472 -0.93 -19.29 -42.98
CA TYR A 472 -1.13 -17.94 -42.45
C TYR A 472 -0.22 -17.77 -41.22
N GLY A 473 0.47 -16.63 -41.13
CA GLY A 473 1.46 -16.40 -40.08
C GLY A 473 2.73 -17.24 -40.19
N GLY A 474 3.61 -17.13 -39.20
CA GLY A 474 4.91 -17.82 -39.18
C GLY A 474 4.84 -19.23 -38.59
N ILE A 475 4.62 -20.27 -39.42
CA ILE A 475 4.59 -21.68 -38.94
C ILE A 475 5.88 -22.47 -39.21
N LYS A 476 6.17 -23.45 -38.34
CA LYS A 476 7.07 -24.57 -38.65
C LYS A 476 6.27 -25.67 -39.37
N LYS A 477 6.28 -25.64 -40.70
CA LYS A 477 5.44 -26.48 -41.58
C LYS A 477 5.43 -27.97 -41.23
N TYR A 478 6.57 -28.54 -40.85
CA TYR A 478 6.69 -29.97 -40.50
C TYR A 478 5.94 -30.36 -39.22
N GLN A 479 5.54 -29.41 -38.38
CA GLN A 479 4.73 -29.71 -37.18
C GLN A 479 3.24 -29.85 -37.50
N TRP A 480 2.81 -29.40 -38.68
CA TRP A 480 1.41 -29.39 -39.11
C TRP A 480 1.01 -30.64 -39.90
N THR A 481 1.97 -31.55 -40.14
CA THR A 481 1.71 -32.88 -40.67
C THR A 481 1.52 -33.85 -39.52
N THR A 482 0.82 -34.95 -39.77
CA THR A 482 0.67 -36.08 -38.86
C THR A 482 -0.06 -35.82 -37.53
N ILE A 483 -0.85 -34.75 -37.46
CA ILE A 483 -1.68 -34.40 -36.30
C ILE A 483 -3.16 -34.34 -36.65
N PRO A 484 -4.08 -34.53 -35.68
CA PRO A 484 -5.49 -34.24 -35.84
C PRO A 484 -5.75 -32.76 -36.13
N LEU A 485 -6.52 -32.48 -37.17
CA LEU A 485 -6.91 -31.13 -37.58
C LEU A 485 -8.44 -31.01 -37.64
N ALA A 486 -8.93 -29.79 -37.43
CA ALA A 486 -10.33 -29.40 -37.54
C ALA A 486 -10.46 -28.25 -38.56
N LEU A 487 -11.63 -28.14 -39.18
CA LEU A 487 -11.98 -27.08 -40.13
C LEU A 487 -12.97 -26.12 -39.48
N HIS A 488 -12.65 -24.83 -39.49
CA HIS A 488 -13.44 -23.76 -38.89
C HIS A 488 -13.65 -22.63 -39.88
N GLY A 489 -14.73 -21.86 -39.75
CA GLY A 489 -14.89 -20.58 -40.42
C GLY A 489 -16.28 -20.35 -40.98
N VAL A 490 -16.36 -19.50 -42.01
CA VAL A 490 -17.62 -19.09 -42.61
C VAL A 490 -17.58 -19.16 -44.13
N VAL A 491 -18.74 -19.43 -44.73
CA VAL A 491 -18.95 -19.39 -46.18
C VAL A 491 -20.10 -18.46 -46.50
N TYR A 492 -19.86 -17.48 -47.37
CA TYR A 492 -20.92 -16.62 -47.90
C TYR A 492 -21.43 -17.22 -49.20
N ARG A 493 -22.69 -17.70 -49.20
CA ARG A 493 -23.33 -18.28 -50.38
C ARG A 493 -23.77 -17.17 -51.34
N ALA A 494 -23.98 -17.53 -52.60
CA ALA A 494 -24.42 -16.59 -53.64
C ALA A 494 -25.78 -15.91 -53.35
N ASP A 495 -26.62 -16.54 -52.52
CA ASP A 495 -27.90 -16.00 -52.05
C ASP A 495 -27.76 -15.00 -50.88
N GLY A 496 -26.52 -14.77 -50.40
CA GLY A 496 -26.20 -13.90 -49.28
C GLY A 496 -26.27 -14.58 -47.91
N ALA A 497 -26.62 -15.87 -47.83
CA ALA A 497 -26.60 -16.60 -46.57
C ALA A 497 -25.17 -16.80 -46.07
N VAL A 498 -24.98 -16.69 -44.75
CA VAL A 498 -23.71 -16.98 -44.08
C VAL A 498 -23.82 -18.33 -43.41
N VAL A 499 -22.95 -19.26 -43.78
CA VAL A 499 -22.91 -20.61 -43.23
C VAL A 499 -21.67 -20.77 -42.37
N THR A 500 -21.84 -21.08 -41.09
CA THR A 500 -20.72 -21.43 -40.21
C THR A 500 -20.36 -22.91 -40.41
N VAL A 501 -19.08 -23.17 -40.61
CA VAL A 501 -18.55 -24.53 -40.80
C VAL A 501 -17.62 -24.85 -39.64
N THR A 502 -17.92 -25.96 -38.96
CA THR A 502 -17.09 -26.57 -37.92
C THR A 502 -17.10 -28.08 -38.14
N ILE A 503 -15.91 -28.67 -38.36
CA ILE A 503 -15.72 -30.11 -38.55
C ILE A 503 -14.48 -30.55 -37.78
N GLY A 504 -14.62 -31.50 -36.87
CA GLY A 504 -13.48 -32.14 -36.18
C GLY A 504 -13.29 -31.73 -34.72
N GLU A 505 -14.24 -31.00 -34.13
CA GLU A 505 -14.21 -30.60 -32.71
C GLU A 505 -15.09 -31.49 -31.82
N ASP A 506 -16.28 -31.87 -32.31
CA ASP A 506 -17.20 -32.72 -31.54
C ASP A 506 -16.69 -34.18 -31.49
N GLU A 507 -16.95 -34.90 -30.39
CA GLU A 507 -16.46 -36.29 -30.23
C GLU A 507 -16.93 -37.25 -31.33
N GLY A 508 -18.06 -36.95 -31.98
CA GLY A 508 -18.60 -37.73 -33.09
C GLY A 508 -18.17 -37.25 -34.48
N ASP A 509 -17.50 -36.11 -34.59
CA ASP A 509 -17.03 -35.59 -35.86
C ASP A 509 -15.77 -36.35 -36.34
N PRO A 510 -15.58 -36.49 -37.67
CA PRO A 510 -14.29 -36.91 -38.20
C PRO A 510 -13.24 -35.81 -38.00
N ILE A 511 -12.01 -36.22 -37.74
CA ILE A 511 -10.85 -35.32 -37.83
C ILE A 511 -10.30 -35.28 -39.26
N LEU A 512 -9.54 -34.22 -39.56
CA LEU A 512 -8.79 -34.05 -40.79
C LEU A 512 -7.28 -34.21 -40.52
N MET A 513 -6.48 -34.33 -41.58
CA MET A 513 -5.04 -34.53 -41.45
C MET A 513 -4.29 -34.10 -42.72
N VAL A 514 -3.05 -33.64 -42.53
CA VAL A 514 -2.04 -33.56 -43.59
C VAL A 514 -1.07 -34.72 -43.41
N SER A 515 -0.88 -35.55 -44.43
CA SER A 515 0.05 -36.68 -44.38
C SER A 515 1.52 -36.24 -44.48
N ASP A 516 2.42 -37.09 -43.97
CA ASP A 516 3.87 -37.02 -44.26
C ASP A 516 4.38 -38.35 -44.84
N LEU A 517 5.52 -38.30 -45.53
CA LEU A 517 6.15 -39.46 -46.12
C LEU A 517 6.73 -40.36 -45.02
N LEU A 518 6.35 -41.63 -45.07
CA LEU A 518 6.84 -42.63 -44.12
C LEU A 518 8.37 -42.76 -44.15
N PRO A 519 9.02 -43.04 -43.00
CA PRO A 519 10.48 -42.98 -42.87
C PRO A 519 11.23 -43.95 -43.81
N HIS A 520 10.62 -45.08 -44.17
CA HIS A 520 11.23 -46.07 -45.08
C HIS A 520 11.47 -45.53 -46.51
N LEU A 521 10.75 -44.48 -46.93
CA LEU A 521 10.90 -43.84 -48.23
C LEU A 521 11.37 -42.38 -48.13
N ALA A 522 11.63 -41.88 -46.92
CA ALA A 522 11.97 -40.48 -46.66
C ALA A 522 13.47 -40.15 -46.83
N ALA A 523 14.29 -41.05 -47.40
CA ALA A 523 15.75 -40.88 -47.46
C ALA A 523 16.17 -39.54 -48.12
N ASP A 524 15.50 -39.14 -49.20
CA ASP A 524 15.75 -37.87 -49.88
C ASP A 524 15.12 -36.68 -49.15
N GLN A 525 13.97 -36.89 -48.51
CA GLN A 525 13.28 -35.86 -47.73
C GLN A 525 14.10 -35.46 -46.50
N MET A 526 14.68 -36.43 -45.80
CA MET A 526 15.48 -36.23 -44.58
C MET A 526 16.84 -35.57 -44.82
N GLN A 527 17.29 -35.49 -46.09
CA GLN A 527 18.49 -34.73 -46.46
C GLN A 527 18.22 -33.22 -46.62
N LYS A 528 16.95 -32.80 -46.69
CA LYS A 528 16.59 -31.40 -46.87
C LYS A 528 16.78 -30.62 -45.57
N PRO A 529 17.13 -29.32 -45.65
CA PRO A 529 17.07 -28.43 -44.48
C PRO A 529 15.67 -28.43 -43.86
N ALA A 530 15.55 -28.28 -42.53
CA ALA A 530 14.28 -28.41 -41.81
C ALA A 530 13.13 -27.56 -42.41
N GLY A 531 13.40 -26.32 -42.83
CA GLY A 531 12.40 -25.45 -43.48
C GLY A 531 11.95 -25.87 -44.88
N LYS A 532 12.52 -26.96 -45.40
CA LYS A 532 12.31 -27.53 -46.75
C LYS A 532 11.92 -29.01 -46.74
N VAL A 533 11.86 -29.63 -45.56
CA VAL A 533 11.38 -31.02 -45.39
C VAL A 533 9.92 -31.14 -45.86
N ILE A 534 9.10 -30.14 -45.51
CA ILE A 534 7.73 -29.94 -45.99
C ILE A 534 7.63 -28.56 -46.63
N GLU A 535 7.22 -28.51 -47.90
CA GLU A 535 6.93 -27.27 -48.62
C GLU A 535 5.47 -26.85 -48.44
N GLY A 536 5.16 -25.57 -48.66
CA GLY A 536 3.80 -25.04 -48.45
C GLY A 536 2.75 -25.71 -49.33
N GLU A 537 3.07 -25.99 -50.60
CA GLU A 537 2.17 -26.69 -51.54
C GLU A 537 1.93 -28.17 -51.18
N GLN A 538 2.63 -28.72 -50.18
CA GLN A 538 2.43 -30.09 -49.70
C GLN A 538 1.47 -30.15 -48.50
N LEU A 539 1.06 -29.01 -47.93
CA LEU A 539 0.14 -28.93 -46.80
C LEU A 539 -1.33 -29.13 -47.23
N ASN A 540 -1.61 -30.20 -47.97
CA ASN A 540 -2.95 -30.50 -48.47
C ASN A 540 -3.69 -31.40 -47.47
N VAL A 541 -4.92 -31.01 -47.13
CA VAL A 541 -5.71 -31.67 -46.10
C VAL A 541 -6.55 -32.77 -46.74
N ILE A 542 -6.45 -33.99 -46.23
CA ILE A 542 -7.23 -35.14 -46.71
C ILE A 542 -8.66 -35.04 -46.20
N LEU A 543 -9.63 -35.22 -47.10
CA LEU A 543 -11.07 -35.18 -46.78
C LEU A 543 -11.73 -36.57 -46.80
N GLY A 544 -11.25 -37.46 -47.66
CA GLY A 544 -11.79 -38.81 -47.81
C GLY A 544 -11.36 -39.48 -49.10
N SER A 545 -11.73 -40.75 -49.25
CA SER A 545 -11.29 -41.62 -50.34
C SER A 545 -12.40 -42.56 -50.86
N GLU A 546 -13.65 -42.37 -50.42
CA GLU A 546 -14.77 -43.19 -50.86
C GLU A 546 -15.44 -42.54 -52.09
N PRO A 547 -15.51 -43.21 -53.24
CA PRO A 547 -16.18 -42.67 -54.42
C PRO A 547 -17.70 -42.87 -54.34
N LEU A 548 -18.46 -42.04 -55.05
CA LEU A 548 -19.86 -42.38 -55.38
C LEU A 548 -19.92 -43.50 -56.43
N GLU A 549 -20.99 -44.28 -56.41
CA GLU A 549 -21.29 -45.24 -57.48
C GLU A 549 -21.61 -44.50 -58.80
N GLY A 550 -20.96 -44.89 -59.89
CA GLY A 550 -21.22 -44.37 -61.24
C GLY A 550 -19.99 -44.34 -62.14
N ASP A 551 -20.19 -43.88 -63.38
CA ASP A 551 -19.11 -43.61 -64.34
C ASP A 551 -18.74 -42.12 -64.32
N GLY A 552 -17.46 -41.77 -64.36
CA GLY A 552 -17.00 -40.36 -64.39
C GLY A 552 -15.61 -40.16 -63.80
N SER A 553 -15.10 -38.93 -63.88
CA SER A 553 -13.93 -38.49 -63.09
C SER A 553 -14.39 -37.82 -61.79
N ASP A 554 -13.49 -37.68 -60.83
CA ASP A 554 -13.70 -36.90 -59.61
C ASP A 554 -14.83 -37.43 -58.70
N LEU A 555 -15.05 -38.75 -58.68
CA LEU A 555 -16.16 -39.38 -57.94
C LEU A 555 -16.01 -39.28 -56.42
N VAL A 556 -14.78 -39.20 -55.91
CA VAL A 556 -14.49 -39.00 -54.48
C VAL A 556 -14.69 -37.53 -54.13
N LYS A 557 -14.17 -36.60 -54.94
CA LYS A 557 -14.44 -35.17 -54.78
C LYS A 557 -15.94 -34.88 -54.82
N LEU A 558 -16.68 -35.51 -55.74
CA LEU A 558 -18.12 -35.38 -55.82
C LEU A 558 -18.81 -35.95 -54.58
N HIS A 559 -18.32 -37.06 -54.03
CA HIS A 559 -18.82 -37.59 -52.76
C HIS A 559 -18.63 -36.60 -51.62
N ILE A 560 -17.44 -36.02 -51.47
CA ILE A 560 -17.18 -35.00 -50.45
C ILE A 560 -18.08 -33.78 -50.65
N MET A 561 -18.24 -33.30 -51.88
CA MET A 561 -19.12 -32.16 -52.15
C MET A 561 -20.59 -32.49 -51.85
N LYS A 562 -21.04 -33.73 -52.09
CA LYS A 562 -22.36 -34.20 -51.66
C LYS A 562 -22.51 -34.12 -50.15
N LEU A 563 -21.53 -34.59 -49.37
CA LEU A 563 -21.58 -34.52 -47.90
C LEU A 563 -21.62 -33.07 -47.39
N LEU A 564 -20.81 -32.19 -47.98
CA LEU A 564 -20.82 -30.77 -47.64
C LEU A 564 -22.13 -30.08 -48.04
N ASN A 565 -22.73 -30.50 -49.16
CA ASN A 565 -24.04 -30.02 -49.57
C ASN A 565 -25.15 -30.49 -48.64
N GLU A 566 -25.14 -31.77 -48.23
CA GLU A 566 -26.13 -32.34 -47.31
C GLU A 566 -26.04 -31.70 -45.91
N LYS A 567 -24.82 -31.48 -45.38
CA LYS A 567 -24.62 -30.91 -44.04
C LYS A 567 -24.81 -29.39 -44.00
N TYR A 568 -24.32 -28.67 -45.01
CA TYR A 568 -24.19 -27.21 -44.97
C TYR A 568 -24.87 -26.48 -46.14
N GLY A 569 -25.42 -27.21 -47.12
CA GLY A 569 -26.03 -26.62 -48.31
C GLY A 569 -25.01 -25.98 -49.28
N LEU A 570 -23.72 -26.31 -49.14
CA LEU A 570 -22.66 -25.71 -49.95
C LEU A 570 -22.57 -26.34 -51.33
N VAL A 571 -22.17 -25.54 -52.32
CA VAL A 571 -21.68 -26.00 -53.63
C VAL A 571 -20.24 -25.56 -53.83
N GLU A 572 -19.52 -26.16 -54.77
CA GLU A 572 -18.08 -25.92 -54.94
C GLU A 572 -17.75 -24.44 -55.17
N SER A 573 -18.57 -23.70 -55.92
CA SER A 573 -18.35 -22.28 -56.17
C SER A 573 -18.45 -21.40 -54.91
N ASP A 574 -19.08 -21.89 -53.84
CA ASP A 574 -19.17 -21.15 -52.58
C ASP A 574 -17.79 -21.01 -51.89
N PHE A 575 -16.81 -21.87 -52.22
CA PHE A 575 -15.44 -21.72 -51.72
C PHE A 575 -14.75 -20.41 -52.15
N LEU A 576 -15.20 -19.79 -53.25
CA LEU A 576 -14.65 -18.52 -53.74
C LEU A 576 -14.90 -17.35 -52.77
N SER A 577 -15.92 -17.47 -51.94
CA SER A 577 -16.33 -16.52 -50.89
C SER A 577 -16.30 -17.16 -49.51
N ALA A 578 -15.51 -18.23 -49.36
CA ALA A 578 -15.26 -18.88 -48.09
C ALA A 578 -14.03 -18.30 -47.39
N GLU A 579 -14.12 -18.29 -46.07
CA GLU A 579 -12.98 -18.07 -45.19
C GLU A 579 -12.96 -19.23 -44.21
N LEU A 580 -12.38 -20.34 -44.67
CA LEU A 580 -12.21 -21.56 -43.89
C LEU A 580 -10.75 -21.77 -43.55
N THR A 581 -10.54 -22.20 -42.32
CA THR A 581 -9.23 -22.32 -41.72
C THR A 581 -9.10 -23.67 -41.04
N VAL A 582 -7.95 -24.28 -41.20
CA VAL A 582 -7.60 -25.58 -40.67
C VAL A 582 -6.66 -25.36 -39.49
N VAL A 583 -7.10 -25.87 -38.35
CA VAL A 583 -6.47 -25.68 -37.04
C VAL A 583 -6.29 -27.04 -36.36
N PRO A 584 -5.41 -27.16 -35.37
CA PRO A 584 -5.30 -28.38 -34.57
C PRO A 584 -6.63 -28.69 -33.85
N ALA A 585 -7.11 -29.93 -34.00
CA ALA A 585 -8.36 -30.35 -33.38
C ALA A 585 -8.20 -30.57 -31.87
N GLY A 586 -9.27 -30.29 -31.12
CA GLY A 586 -9.40 -30.69 -29.73
C GLY A 586 -9.29 -29.55 -28.72
N ARG A 587 -9.59 -29.91 -27.48
CA ARG A 587 -9.80 -28.95 -26.38
C ARG A 587 -8.50 -28.54 -25.71
N CYS A 588 -8.53 -27.37 -25.06
CA CYS A 588 -7.45 -26.98 -24.14
C CYS A 588 -7.41 -27.96 -22.95
N ARG A 589 -6.21 -28.33 -22.51
CA ARG A 589 -5.97 -29.30 -21.44
C ARG A 589 -4.93 -28.79 -20.46
N GLU A 590 -5.02 -29.25 -19.22
CA GLU A 590 -3.89 -29.13 -18.30
C GLU A 590 -2.75 -30.05 -18.76
N ALA A 591 -1.53 -29.59 -18.57
CA ALA A 591 -0.30 -30.30 -18.88
C ALA A 591 0.62 -30.38 -17.65
N GLY A 592 1.49 -31.39 -17.65
CA GLY A 592 2.33 -31.74 -16.49
C GLY A 592 1.60 -32.60 -15.46
N LEU A 593 2.35 -33.46 -14.75
CA LEU A 593 1.78 -34.34 -13.71
C LEU A 593 1.18 -33.53 -12.54
N ASP A 594 1.71 -32.33 -12.31
CA ASP A 594 1.23 -31.39 -11.31
C ASP A 594 0.10 -30.47 -11.82
N ARG A 595 -0.25 -30.57 -13.11
CA ARG A 595 -1.32 -29.78 -13.77
C ARG A 595 -1.08 -28.27 -13.67
N SER A 596 0.18 -27.84 -13.54
CA SER A 596 0.55 -26.43 -13.40
C SER A 596 0.52 -25.65 -14.72
N LEU A 597 0.55 -26.37 -15.86
CA LEU A 597 0.57 -25.81 -17.20
C LEU A 597 -0.76 -26.03 -17.92
N LEU A 598 -1.00 -25.22 -18.94
CA LEU A 598 -2.09 -25.37 -19.90
C LEU A 598 -1.50 -25.59 -21.29
N SER A 599 -2.14 -26.45 -22.07
CA SER A 599 -1.81 -26.72 -23.46
C SER A 599 -3.02 -26.46 -24.35
N SER A 600 -2.82 -25.67 -25.39
CA SER A 600 -3.80 -25.40 -26.43
C SER A 600 -3.13 -24.94 -27.71
N TYR A 601 -3.85 -25.05 -28.81
CA TYR A 601 -3.59 -24.24 -30.00
C TYR A 601 -3.97 -22.78 -29.75
N GLY A 602 -3.12 -21.85 -30.22
CA GLY A 602 -3.41 -20.42 -30.31
C GLY A 602 -3.48 -19.71 -28.96
N HIS A 603 -2.65 -20.13 -27.99
CA HIS A 603 -2.35 -19.27 -26.85
C HIS A 603 -1.82 -17.93 -27.32
N ASP A 604 -0.98 -17.94 -28.36
CA ASP A 604 -0.57 -16.76 -29.11
C ASP A 604 -1.75 -16.20 -29.95
N ASP A 605 -2.29 -15.02 -29.65
CA ASP A 605 -2.17 -14.25 -28.38
C ASP A 605 -3.50 -14.21 -27.60
N ARG A 606 -4.36 -15.19 -27.86
CA ARG A 606 -5.66 -15.31 -27.19
C ARG A 606 -5.55 -15.43 -25.67
N VAL A 607 -4.38 -15.85 -25.15
CA VAL A 607 -4.10 -15.86 -23.70
C VAL A 607 -4.11 -14.47 -23.10
N CYS A 608 -3.52 -13.48 -23.77
CA CYS A 608 -3.52 -12.10 -23.34
C CYS A 608 -4.86 -11.43 -23.66
N ALA A 609 -5.44 -11.69 -24.83
CA ALA A 609 -6.77 -11.20 -25.17
C ALA A 609 -7.84 -11.60 -24.13
N TYR A 610 -7.83 -12.86 -23.66
CA TYR A 610 -8.74 -13.31 -22.60
C TYR A 610 -8.46 -12.63 -21.26
N ALA A 611 -7.18 -12.46 -20.91
CA ALA A 611 -6.78 -11.76 -19.69
C ALA A 611 -7.29 -10.31 -19.66
N GLU A 612 -7.20 -9.60 -20.80
CA GLU A 612 -7.73 -8.25 -20.96
C GLU A 612 -9.25 -8.19 -20.84
N LEU A 613 -9.97 -9.11 -21.50
CA LEU A 613 -11.43 -9.18 -21.46
C LEU A 613 -11.93 -9.47 -20.05
N GLU A 614 -11.40 -10.51 -19.39
CA GLU A 614 -11.79 -10.89 -18.03
C GLU A 614 -11.51 -9.74 -17.04
N ALA A 615 -10.37 -9.08 -17.17
CA ALA A 615 -10.03 -7.91 -16.35
C ALA A 615 -11.04 -6.78 -16.56
N LEU A 616 -11.32 -6.40 -17.81
CA LEU A 616 -12.25 -5.32 -18.16
C LEU A 616 -13.68 -5.63 -17.72
N PHE A 617 -14.15 -6.86 -17.93
CA PHE A 617 -15.47 -7.34 -17.54
C PHE A 617 -15.69 -7.30 -16.04
N SER A 618 -14.62 -7.41 -15.24
CA SER A 618 -14.68 -7.29 -13.78
C SER A 618 -14.80 -5.86 -13.26
N LEU A 619 -14.77 -4.85 -14.14
CA LEU A 619 -14.83 -3.44 -13.76
C LEU A 619 -16.27 -2.92 -13.70
N ASP A 620 -16.50 -2.03 -12.74
CA ASP A 620 -17.72 -1.23 -12.65
C ASP A 620 -17.49 0.15 -13.27
N MET A 621 -16.98 1.12 -12.51
CA MET A 621 -16.72 2.49 -12.99
C MET A 621 -15.30 2.91 -12.60
N PRO A 622 -14.34 2.88 -13.54
CA PRO A 622 -12.96 3.29 -13.28
C PRO A 622 -12.80 4.82 -13.23
N GLU A 623 -11.65 5.29 -12.75
CA GLU A 623 -11.35 6.74 -12.76
C GLU A 623 -11.16 7.25 -14.19
N LYS A 624 -10.22 6.68 -14.95
CA LYS A 624 -10.07 6.92 -16.39
C LYS A 624 -10.83 5.86 -17.19
N THR A 625 -11.24 6.19 -18.41
CA THR A 625 -11.86 5.21 -19.30
C THR A 625 -10.92 4.04 -19.55
N ALA A 626 -11.37 2.83 -19.24
CA ALA A 626 -10.65 1.58 -19.48
C ALA A 626 -11.05 1.04 -20.85
N VAL A 627 -10.08 0.70 -21.70
CA VAL A 627 -10.31 0.26 -23.08
C VAL A 627 -9.55 -1.03 -23.39
N CYS A 628 -10.26 -2.08 -23.80
CA CYS A 628 -9.67 -3.29 -24.38
C CYS A 628 -9.76 -3.23 -25.90
N ILE A 629 -8.69 -3.57 -26.60
CA ILE A 629 -8.65 -3.61 -28.07
C ILE A 629 -8.05 -4.92 -28.52
N LEU A 630 -8.84 -5.70 -29.27
CA LEU A 630 -8.42 -6.97 -29.82
C LEU A 630 -8.37 -6.88 -31.34
N ALA A 631 -7.17 -6.94 -31.91
CA ALA A 631 -6.94 -6.89 -33.34
C ALA A 631 -6.85 -8.28 -33.98
N ASP A 632 -7.07 -8.33 -35.30
CA ASP A 632 -6.70 -9.46 -36.17
C ASP A 632 -5.42 -9.07 -36.92
N LYS A 633 -4.91 -9.99 -37.75
CA LYS A 633 -3.80 -9.74 -38.67
C LYS A 633 -2.44 -9.44 -38.06
N GLU A 634 -2.24 -9.60 -36.76
CA GLU A 634 -0.93 -9.36 -36.15
C GLU A 634 0.14 -10.21 -36.84
N GLU A 635 -0.15 -11.51 -36.98
CA GLU A 635 0.75 -12.55 -37.48
C GLU A 635 1.21 -12.37 -38.93
N ILE A 636 0.59 -11.43 -39.65
CA ILE A 636 0.95 -11.06 -41.02
C ILE A 636 1.37 -9.59 -41.13
N GLY A 637 1.67 -8.93 -40.02
CA GLY A 637 2.16 -7.56 -39.92
C GLY A 637 1.11 -6.50 -39.56
N SER A 638 -0.02 -6.87 -38.97
CA SER A 638 -1.14 -5.99 -38.56
C SER A 638 -1.78 -5.18 -39.70
N VAL A 639 -1.68 -5.64 -40.94
CA VAL A 639 -2.24 -4.97 -42.13
C VAL A 639 -3.60 -5.53 -42.52
N GLY A 640 -4.50 -4.65 -42.98
CA GLY A 640 -5.87 -4.99 -43.38
C GLY A 640 -6.91 -4.35 -42.45
N ILE A 641 -8.19 -4.42 -42.84
CA ILE A 641 -9.28 -3.64 -42.19
C ILE A 641 -9.60 -4.03 -40.74
N SER A 642 -9.08 -5.17 -40.30
CA SER A 642 -9.18 -5.71 -38.94
C SER A 642 -7.83 -5.65 -38.18
N GLY A 643 -6.76 -5.24 -38.86
CA GLY A 643 -5.43 -5.07 -38.27
C GLY A 643 -5.30 -3.86 -37.37
N MET A 644 -4.36 -3.89 -36.43
CA MET A 644 -4.07 -2.76 -35.54
C MET A 644 -3.62 -1.50 -36.29
N GLN A 645 -3.09 -1.63 -37.51
CA GLN A 645 -2.74 -0.47 -38.34
C GLN A 645 -3.94 0.20 -39.03
N SER A 646 -5.13 -0.40 -38.96
CA SER A 646 -6.31 0.17 -39.60
C SER A 646 -7.03 1.19 -38.72
N HIS A 647 -7.89 1.99 -39.33
CA HIS A 647 -8.65 3.05 -38.69
C HIS A 647 -9.78 2.58 -37.75
N TYR A 648 -9.94 1.26 -37.50
CA TYR A 648 -11.06 0.80 -36.66
C TYR A 648 -10.91 1.26 -35.21
N PHE A 649 -9.67 1.29 -34.69
CA PHE A 649 -9.39 1.76 -33.35
C PHE A 649 -9.64 3.27 -33.23
N GLU A 650 -9.12 4.04 -34.18
CA GLU A 650 -9.38 5.48 -34.28
C GLU A 650 -10.87 5.76 -34.36
N HIS A 651 -11.62 5.02 -35.19
CA HIS A 651 -13.06 5.22 -35.34
C HIS A 651 -13.82 5.04 -34.03
N PHE A 652 -13.45 4.04 -33.23
CA PHE A 652 -14.07 3.80 -31.93
C PHE A 652 -13.71 4.91 -30.93
N MET A 653 -12.43 5.23 -30.79
CA MET A 653 -11.98 6.24 -29.83
C MET A 653 -12.41 7.65 -30.20
N GLU A 654 -12.43 8.00 -31.49
CA GLU A 654 -12.92 9.29 -31.98
C GLU A 654 -14.39 9.47 -31.60
N GLY A 655 -15.22 8.44 -31.79
CA GLY A 655 -16.62 8.49 -31.36
C GLY A 655 -16.80 8.70 -29.85
N LEU A 656 -15.97 8.07 -29.02
CA LEU A 656 -15.99 8.30 -27.57
C LEU A 656 -15.51 9.71 -27.19
N CYS A 657 -14.48 10.21 -27.87
CA CYS A 657 -13.94 11.56 -27.65
C CYS A 657 -14.94 12.65 -28.08
N ASP A 658 -15.59 12.46 -29.24
CA ASP A 658 -16.61 13.36 -29.79
C ASP A 658 -17.80 13.50 -28.82
N ALA A 659 -18.22 12.40 -28.19
CA ALA A 659 -19.29 12.41 -27.18
C ALA A 659 -18.96 13.28 -25.95
N GLN A 660 -17.68 13.56 -25.71
CA GLN A 660 -17.20 14.42 -24.62
C GLN A 660 -16.64 15.77 -25.11
N GLY A 661 -16.66 16.04 -26.43
CA GLY A 661 -16.08 17.25 -27.01
C GLY A 661 -14.55 17.33 -26.89
N VAL A 662 -13.87 16.18 -26.84
CA VAL A 662 -12.41 16.05 -26.71
C VAL A 662 -11.81 15.73 -28.07
N LYS A 663 -10.62 16.28 -28.38
CA LYS A 663 -9.89 15.85 -29.58
C LYS A 663 -9.20 14.52 -29.35
N LEU A 664 -9.30 13.61 -30.32
CA LEU A 664 -8.64 12.30 -30.27
C LEU A 664 -7.12 12.42 -30.00
N SER A 665 -6.44 13.39 -30.61
CA SER A 665 -5.01 13.63 -30.41
C SER A 665 -4.64 13.92 -28.96
N ASP A 666 -5.50 14.67 -28.25
CA ASP A 666 -5.27 15.05 -26.85
C ASP A 666 -5.56 13.86 -25.94
N CYS A 667 -6.58 13.05 -26.26
CA CYS A 667 -6.83 11.78 -25.57
C CYS A 667 -5.62 10.85 -25.69
N PHE A 668 -5.15 10.58 -26.91
CA PHE A 668 -4.02 9.68 -27.13
C PHE A 668 -2.73 10.15 -26.44
N ALA A 669 -2.41 11.44 -26.51
CA ALA A 669 -1.23 12.02 -25.85
C ALA A 669 -1.22 11.84 -24.32
N ASN A 670 -2.39 11.70 -23.70
CA ASN A 670 -2.55 11.50 -22.25
C ASN A 670 -2.90 10.05 -21.86
N SER A 671 -2.98 9.14 -22.85
CA SER A 671 -3.33 7.74 -22.64
C SER A 671 -2.10 6.88 -22.34
N PHE A 672 -2.35 5.76 -21.68
CA PHE A 672 -1.36 4.71 -21.44
C PHE A 672 -1.86 3.40 -22.05
N CYS A 673 -0.96 2.63 -22.68
CA CYS A 673 -1.26 1.32 -23.25
C CYS A 673 -0.32 0.25 -22.67
N LEU A 674 -0.89 -0.80 -22.08
CA LEU A 674 -0.21 -2.08 -21.92
C LEU A 674 -0.50 -2.92 -23.17
N SER A 675 0.46 -3.02 -24.08
CA SER A 675 0.34 -3.90 -25.24
C SER A 675 0.60 -5.32 -24.77
N ALA A 676 -0.45 -6.11 -24.62
CA ALA A 676 -0.34 -7.48 -24.16
C ALA A 676 -0.12 -8.40 -25.36
N ASP A 677 1.02 -9.09 -25.38
CA ASP A 677 1.42 -10.09 -26.38
C ASP A 677 2.29 -11.14 -25.67
N VAL A 678 2.24 -12.40 -26.08
CA VAL A 678 3.02 -13.47 -25.46
C VAL A 678 4.52 -13.16 -25.49
N SER A 679 5.23 -13.60 -24.45
CA SER A 679 6.70 -13.53 -24.39
C SER A 679 7.30 -14.93 -24.46
N ASN A 680 8.57 -15.05 -24.87
CA ASN A 680 9.23 -16.35 -24.91
C ASN A 680 9.65 -16.82 -23.51
N ALA A 681 9.05 -17.92 -23.02
CA ALA A 681 9.53 -18.55 -21.79
C ALA A 681 10.91 -19.20 -22.00
N PHE A 682 11.75 -19.18 -20.96
CA PHE A 682 13.06 -19.81 -21.00
C PHE A 682 12.92 -21.33 -21.15
N ASP A 683 13.39 -21.87 -22.27
CA ASP A 683 13.41 -23.32 -22.51
C ASP A 683 14.78 -23.90 -22.14
N PRO A 684 14.87 -24.79 -21.13
CA PRO A 684 16.13 -25.39 -20.72
C PRO A 684 16.73 -26.35 -21.75
N ASN A 685 15.98 -26.76 -22.78
CA ASN A 685 16.50 -27.57 -23.89
C ASN A 685 17.28 -26.71 -24.92
N TRP A 686 17.05 -25.40 -24.95
CA TRP A 686 17.72 -24.45 -25.86
C TRP A 686 18.27 -23.21 -25.12
N PRO A 687 19.05 -23.39 -24.04
CA PRO A 687 19.51 -22.29 -23.20
C PRO A 687 20.43 -21.30 -23.93
N GLU A 688 21.01 -21.69 -25.05
CA GLU A 688 21.89 -20.90 -25.89
C GLU A 688 21.18 -19.78 -26.65
N THR A 689 19.86 -19.85 -26.82
CA THR A 689 19.07 -18.84 -27.55
C THR A 689 18.75 -17.60 -26.71
N CYS A 690 18.88 -17.71 -25.39
CA CYS A 690 18.40 -16.71 -24.43
C CYS A 690 19.54 -16.07 -23.63
N ASP A 691 19.37 -14.80 -23.24
CA ASP A 691 20.09 -14.24 -22.09
C ASP A 691 19.33 -14.60 -20.81
N LYS A 692 19.86 -15.57 -20.06
CA LYS A 692 19.21 -16.10 -18.85
C LYS A 692 18.81 -15.04 -17.81
N ARG A 693 19.49 -13.89 -17.78
CA ARG A 693 19.18 -12.82 -16.81
C ARG A 693 18.01 -11.93 -17.23
N ASN A 694 17.69 -11.92 -18.52
CA ASN A 694 16.69 -11.04 -19.12
C ASN A 694 15.58 -11.83 -19.83
N ASN A 695 15.52 -13.16 -19.67
CA ASN A 695 14.46 -13.98 -20.23
C ASN A 695 13.36 -14.24 -19.20
N SER A 696 12.10 -14.29 -19.65
CA SER A 696 11.01 -14.72 -18.77
C SER A 696 11.13 -16.20 -18.43
N GLN A 697 10.63 -16.56 -17.25
CA GLN A 697 10.52 -17.93 -16.76
C GLN A 697 9.05 -18.25 -16.48
N LEU A 698 8.67 -19.51 -16.68
CA LEU A 698 7.34 -19.98 -16.28
C LEU A 698 7.18 -19.89 -14.76
N ASN A 699 6.00 -19.47 -14.31
CA ASN A 699 5.61 -19.26 -12.92
C ASN A 699 6.32 -18.10 -12.23
N TYR A 700 6.77 -17.08 -12.97
CA TYR A 700 7.35 -15.86 -12.41
C TYR A 700 6.51 -14.61 -12.71
N GLY A 701 5.25 -14.84 -13.11
CA GLY A 701 4.25 -13.81 -13.36
C GLY A 701 4.33 -13.22 -14.77
N VAL A 702 3.56 -12.16 -15.00
CA VAL A 702 3.52 -11.45 -16.28
C VAL A 702 4.92 -10.98 -16.69
N ALA A 703 5.30 -11.23 -17.94
CA ALA A 703 6.54 -10.72 -18.49
C ALA A 703 6.34 -9.29 -18.97
N ILE A 704 7.20 -8.37 -18.56
CA ILE A 704 7.23 -6.98 -19.04
C ILE A 704 8.42 -6.83 -19.97
N CYS A 705 8.15 -6.49 -21.21
CA CYS A 705 9.16 -6.28 -22.23
C CYS A 705 9.35 -4.78 -22.43
N LYS A 706 10.56 -4.29 -22.13
CA LYS A 706 10.88 -2.88 -22.43
C LYS A 706 10.90 -2.63 -23.95
N TYR A 707 11.26 -3.65 -24.72
CA TYR A 707 11.34 -3.62 -26.17
C TYR A 707 11.30 -5.05 -26.73
N THR A 708 10.70 -5.22 -27.91
CA THR A 708 10.53 -6.49 -28.64
C THR A 708 10.80 -6.26 -30.13
N GLY A 709 12.08 -6.18 -30.50
CA GLY A 709 12.48 -5.85 -31.88
C GLY A 709 13.48 -6.83 -32.46
N SER A 710 14.00 -6.49 -33.63
CA SER A 710 15.04 -7.25 -34.32
C SER A 710 16.39 -6.52 -34.29
N ARG A 711 17.49 -7.30 -34.20
CA ARG A 711 18.88 -6.77 -34.19
C ARG A 711 19.03 -5.68 -33.11
N GLY A 712 19.35 -4.45 -33.49
CA GLY A 712 19.40 -3.28 -32.60
C GLY A 712 18.05 -2.60 -32.39
N LYS A 713 17.04 -3.32 -31.88
CA LYS A 713 15.67 -2.83 -31.59
C LYS A 713 14.85 -2.36 -32.80
N GLY A 714 15.18 -2.79 -34.01
CA GLY A 714 14.42 -2.43 -35.21
C GLY A 714 12.99 -2.96 -35.16
N GLY A 715 12.01 -2.11 -35.42
CA GLY A 715 10.57 -2.46 -35.44
C GLY A 715 9.87 -2.49 -34.08
N ALA A 716 10.56 -2.16 -32.98
CA ALA A 716 10.00 -2.20 -31.63
C ALA A 716 9.42 -0.85 -31.17
N SER A 717 8.49 -0.91 -30.23
CA SER A 717 8.33 0.15 -29.22
C SER A 717 9.47 0.02 -28.19
N ASP A 718 10.18 1.10 -27.87
CA ASP A 718 11.19 1.13 -26.79
C ASP A 718 10.65 1.99 -25.65
N ALA A 719 10.06 1.32 -24.65
CA ALA A 719 9.41 1.98 -23.53
C ALA A 719 10.39 2.89 -22.76
N SER A 720 9.95 4.11 -22.45
CA SER A 720 10.75 5.07 -21.69
C SER A 720 10.99 4.61 -20.24
N ALA A 721 11.95 5.20 -19.56
CA ALA A 721 12.22 4.87 -18.15
C ALA A 721 11.03 5.25 -17.25
N GLU A 722 10.35 6.35 -17.56
CA GLU A 722 9.14 6.83 -16.89
C GLU A 722 7.98 5.85 -17.07
N ALA A 723 7.78 5.35 -18.29
CA ALA A 723 6.75 4.34 -18.59
C ALA A 723 7.00 3.03 -17.81
N MET A 724 8.25 2.55 -17.82
CA MET A 724 8.64 1.38 -17.01
C MET A 724 8.48 1.62 -15.51
N GLY A 725 8.79 2.84 -15.04
CA GLY A 725 8.59 3.23 -13.65
C GLY A 725 7.12 3.24 -13.24
N HIS A 726 6.25 3.73 -14.14
CA HIS A 726 4.79 3.71 -13.96
C HIS A 726 4.30 2.26 -13.82
N VAL A 727 4.56 1.39 -14.81
CA VAL A 727 4.16 -0.02 -14.79
C VAL A 727 4.63 -0.72 -13.52
N ARG A 728 5.93 -0.62 -13.19
CA ARG A 728 6.48 -1.23 -11.97
C ARG A 728 5.71 -0.80 -10.73
N SER A 729 5.50 0.51 -10.57
CA SER A 729 4.81 1.04 -9.39
C SER A 729 3.35 0.61 -9.32
N THR A 730 2.68 0.49 -10.46
CA THR A 730 1.28 0.05 -10.54
C THR A 730 1.13 -1.42 -10.18
N LEU A 731 1.97 -2.28 -10.76
CA LEU A 731 1.95 -3.73 -10.50
C LEU A 731 2.36 -4.04 -9.05
N ASP A 732 3.40 -3.39 -8.53
CA ASP A 732 3.85 -3.58 -7.14
C ASP A 732 2.78 -3.17 -6.12
N LYS A 733 2.08 -2.05 -6.36
CA LYS A 733 0.96 -1.60 -5.50
C LYS A 733 -0.23 -2.57 -5.53
N ALA A 734 -0.49 -3.16 -6.70
CA ALA A 734 -1.54 -4.16 -6.86
C ALA A 734 -1.14 -5.54 -6.34
N GLY A 735 0.13 -5.74 -5.95
CA GLY A 735 0.64 -7.03 -5.49
C GLY A 735 0.81 -8.07 -6.61
N VAL A 736 0.80 -7.63 -7.87
CA VAL A 736 0.95 -8.50 -9.04
C VAL A 736 2.36 -9.08 -9.08
N ILE A 737 2.46 -10.37 -9.42
CA ILE A 737 3.73 -11.02 -9.67
C ILE A 737 4.13 -10.73 -11.12
N TRP A 738 5.30 -10.12 -11.31
CA TRP A 738 5.80 -9.75 -12.64
C TRP A 738 7.32 -9.95 -12.74
N GLN A 739 7.82 -9.99 -13.97
CA GLN A 739 9.23 -10.16 -14.31
C GLN A 739 9.61 -9.33 -15.55
N ILE A 740 10.90 -9.07 -15.76
CA ILE A 740 11.40 -8.47 -17.01
C ILE A 740 11.71 -9.57 -18.01
N ALA A 741 11.39 -9.30 -19.28
CA ALA A 741 11.72 -10.17 -20.40
C ALA A 741 12.33 -9.40 -21.59
N THR A 742 13.06 -10.15 -22.40
CA THR A 742 13.62 -9.75 -23.70
C THR A 742 13.51 -10.95 -24.63
N LEU A 743 13.27 -10.69 -25.92
CA LEU A 743 13.13 -11.73 -26.94
C LEU A 743 14.51 -12.29 -27.35
N GLY A 744 15.03 -13.21 -26.54
CA GLY A 744 16.28 -13.94 -26.79
C GLY A 744 17.56 -13.07 -26.70
N LYS A 745 18.68 -13.62 -27.16
CA LYS A 745 19.95 -12.89 -27.27
C LYS A 745 19.90 -11.86 -28.39
N VAL A 746 20.72 -10.81 -28.27
CA VAL A 746 20.97 -9.86 -29.36
C VAL A 746 21.39 -10.61 -30.63
N ASP A 747 20.82 -10.21 -31.77
CA ASP A 747 21.01 -10.80 -33.12
C ASP A 747 20.56 -12.25 -33.33
N GLN A 748 19.99 -12.91 -32.30
CA GLN A 748 19.50 -14.29 -32.42
C GLN A 748 18.21 -14.39 -33.24
N GLY A 749 17.35 -13.37 -33.12
CA GLY A 749 16.05 -13.30 -33.74
C GLY A 749 15.46 -11.91 -33.56
N GLY A 750 14.15 -11.82 -33.80
CA GLY A 750 13.39 -10.61 -33.54
C GLY A 750 11.92 -10.88 -33.71
N GLY A 751 11.13 -9.97 -33.18
CA GLY A 751 9.70 -9.90 -33.37
C GLY A 751 9.30 -8.46 -33.65
N GLY A 752 8.02 -8.22 -33.48
CA GLY A 752 7.39 -6.91 -33.44
C GLY A 752 5.98 -7.19 -32.96
N THR A 753 5.46 -6.31 -32.13
CA THR A 753 4.14 -6.46 -31.54
C THR A 753 3.26 -5.29 -31.99
N VAL A 754 1.99 -5.31 -31.59
CA VAL A 754 1.10 -4.18 -31.80
C VAL A 754 1.54 -2.89 -31.07
N ALA A 755 2.46 -2.98 -30.10
CA ALA A 755 2.93 -1.84 -29.32
C ALA A 755 3.54 -0.73 -30.15
N ALA A 756 4.29 -1.07 -31.21
CA ALA A 756 4.89 -0.06 -32.08
C ALA A 756 3.80 0.78 -32.77
N TYR A 757 2.68 0.15 -33.15
CA TYR A 757 1.55 0.84 -33.77
C TYR A 757 0.76 1.67 -32.75
N MET A 758 0.64 1.21 -31.50
CA MET A 758 0.05 2.01 -30.41
C MET A 758 0.92 3.23 -30.10
N ALA A 759 2.23 3.05 -29.98
CA ALA A 759 3.19 4.14 -29.73
C ALA A 759 3.19 5.20 -30.85
N ASN A 760 3.04 4.79 -32.11
CA ASN A 760 2.94 5.70 -33.26
C ASN A 760 1.78 6.70 -33.17
N ARG A 761 0.79 6.42 -32.31
CA ARG A 761 -0.37 7.31 -32.05
C ARG A 761 -0.10 8.33 -30.94
N ASN A 762 1.16 8.44 -30.48
CA ASN A 762 1.56 9.25 -29.33
C ASN A 762 0.99 8.74 -28.00
N ILE A 763 0.72 7.43 -27.90
CA ILE A 763 0.27 6.76 -26.67
C ILE A 763 1.49 6.18 -25.97
N VAL A 764 1.67 6.45 -24.67
CA VAL A 764 2.74 5.82 -23.89
C VAL A 764 2.47 4.33 -23.81
N THR A 765 3.36 3.51 -24.35
CA THR A 765 3.11 2.07 -24.53
C THR A 765 4.23 1.22 -23.95
N VAL A 766 3.86 0.14 -23.25
CA VAL A 766 4.78 -0.89 -22.75
C VAL A 766 4.28 -2.26 -23.19
N ASP A 767 5.18 -3.10 -23.69
CA ASP A 767 4.88 -4.50 -24.01
C ASP A 767 4.87 -5.36 -22.75
N ALA A 768 3.91 -6.27 -22.66
CA ALA A 768 3.82 -7.26 -21.60
C ALA A 768 3.11 -8.52 -22.09
N GLY A 769 3.15 -9.62 -21.34
CA GLY A 769 2.24 -10.74 -21.56
C GLY A 769 2.73 -12.06 -20.99
N VAL A 770 2.05 -13.14 -21.37
CA VAL A 770 2.27 -14.47 -20.78
C VAL A 770 3.53 -15.12 -21.37
N PRO A 771 4.45 -15.65 -20.55
CA PRO A 771 5.54 -16.49 -21.03
C PRO A 771 5.01 -17.80 -21.64
N VAL A 772 5.30 -18.03 -22.92
CA VAL A 772 4.88 -19.22 -23.68
C VAL A 772 6.09 -20.07 -24.08
N LEU A 773 5.93 -21.39 -24.00
CA LEU A 773 6.81 -22.37 -24.64
C LEU A 773 6.20 -22.86 -25.95
N SER A 774 7.06 -23.10 -26.94
CA SER A 774 6.65 -23.58 -28.27
C SER A 774 5.70 -22.65 -29.02
N MET A 775 5.87 -21.33 -28.87
CA MET A 775 5.14 -20.29 -29.62
C MET A 775 5.03 -20.61 -31.12
N HIS A 776 3.85 -20.39 -31.71
CA HIS A 776 3.43 -20.71 -33.08
C HIS A 776 3.37 -22.22 -33.42
N ALA A 777 3.52 -23.11 -32.45
CA ALA A 777 3.31 -24.53 -32.67
C ALA A 777 1.80 -24.88 -32.68
N PRO A 778 1.42 -26.03 -33.27
CA PRO A 778 0.06 -26.55 -33.15
C PRO A 778 -0.44 -26.69 -31.70
N LEU A 779 0.47 -26.94 -30.76
CA LEU A 779 0.18 -26.94 -29.32
C LEU A 779 1.27 -26.16 -28.61
N GLU A 780 0.83 -25.15 -27.88
CA GLU A 780 1.65 -24.26 -27.08
C GLU A 780 1.50 -24.61 -25.60
N LEU A 781 2.40 -24.10 -24.75
CA LEU A 781 2.34 -24.30 -23.31
C LEU A 781 2.51 -22.99 -22.56
N VAL A 782 1.60 -22.73 -21.63
CA VAL A 782 1.62 -21.58 -20.71
C VAL A 782 1.42 -22.03 -19.27
N SER A 783 1.89 -21.26 -18.29
CA SER A 783 1.62 -21.52 -16.87
C SER A 783 0.27 -20.92 -16.45
N LYS A 784 -0.51 -21.66 -15.64
CA LYS A 784 -1.73 -21.13 -15.01
C LYS A 784 -1.46 -19.87 -14.19
N LEU A 785 -0.35 -19.84 -13.46
CA LEU A 785 0.03 -18.72 -12.61
C LEU A 785 0.28 -17.48 -13.47
N ASP A 786 1.07 -17.63 -14.53
CA ASP A 786 1.42 -16.49 -15.38
C ASP A 786 0.18 -15.96 -16.12
N CYS A 787 -0.73 -16.83 -16.58
CA CYS A 787 -2.00 -16.41 -17.16
C CYS A 787 -2.86 -15.59 -16.17
N TYR A 788 -2.94 -16.03 -14.91
CA TYR A 788 -3.70 -15.34 -13.87
C TYR A 788 -3.08 -13.98 -13.51
N GLU A 789 -1.76 -13.93 -13.34
CA GLU A 789 -1.04 -12.69 -13.01
C GLU A 789 -1.08 -11.69 -14.17
N THR A 790 -1.12 -12.13 -15.43
CA THR A 790 -1.38 -11.24 -16.57
C THR A 790 -2.77 -10.63 -16.52
N MET A 791 -3.82 -11.37 -16.15
CA MET A 791 -5.16 -10.80 -15.94
C MET A 791 -5.15 -9.76 -14.81
N LEU A 792 -4.47 -10.04 -13.69
CA LEU A 792 -4.32 -9.07 -12.61
C LEU A 792 -3.53 -7.82 -13.05
N ALA A 793 -2.53 -7.99 -13.93
CA ALA A 793 -1.77 -6.87 -14.50
C ALA A 793 -2.66 -5.97 -15.37
N CYS A 794 -3.43 -6.54 -16.30
CA CYS A 794 -4.40 -5.79 -17.11
C CYS A 794 -5.40 -5.04 -16.22
N LYS A 795 -5.93 -5.71 -15.19
CA LYS A 795 -6.85 -5.09 -14.23
C LYS A 795 -6.21 -3.92 -13.47
N ALA A 796 -4.97 -4.08 -13.03
CA ALA A 796 -4.23 -3.03 -12.34
C ALA A 796 -3.99 -1.81 -13.24
N ILE A 797 -3.69 -2.02 -14.52
CA ILE A 797 -3.53 -0.93 -15.50
C ILE A 797 -4.86 -0.22 -15.76
N TYR A 798 -5.96 -0.93 -15.94
CA TYR A 798 -7.26 -0.29 -16.13
C TYR A 798 -7.66 0.60 -14.94
N LEU A 799 -7.28 0.22 -13.72
CA LEU A 799 -7.59 0.94 -12.47
C LEU A 799 -6.58 2.03 -12.08
N ALA A 800 -5.46 2.17 -12.80
CA ALA A 800 -4.38 3.12 -12.49
C ALA A 800 -4.76 4.59 -12.79
#